data_AF-J5JHA8-F1
#
_entry.id   AF-J5JHA8-F1
#
_cell.length_a   1.000
_cell.length_b   1.000
_cell.length_c   1.000
_cell.angle_alpha   90.00
_cell.angle_beta   90.00
_cell.angle_gamma   90.00
#
_symmetry.space_group_name_H-M   'P 1'
#
loop_
_entity.id
_entity.type
_entity.pdbx_description
1 polymer ?
#
loop_
_entity_poly.entity_id
_entity_poly.type
_entity_poly.pdbx_seq_one_letter_code
_entity_poly.pdbx_strand_id
1 'polypeptide(L)'
;MTPKLAAPGRLAKRKGSRPRHDGTHFAWFSAWAWEGPRDAVWRSYKTPSAVVLFPAKMGIILAKKTASTQMFITLKGFSTKVEKAYPDKWLSHHAAAVYIHASSSRIALAKTLHQMSPFDPAIDQLVEIAQTAFQLPTPAQVAPPYVMGTFAKIVNIVAPKSNKSADGRDQWPSRAAFLLASMGGCAGMGNLLRYPSQTFNNHGLQWFIPYLMCVFLIAIPVLVLEIAIGQAYRGGCVVAYNNISHRLKGTGLSLIFVGTVVSPYFVVNLAWIMIYFRNSFRSPLPWTGRSEEFYMQDVVANVDPIPGNFSADGSSVTKYVEYPGVAVIGETVGWAVFTWFLVWVSIFRGVGLTGRVVYFTMGLPIVITFILIGRSLSLENAARGVRFFWATWNGSQLSRGTIWQTACGQVFFSTGVGFGYFTSYASYNQKYSNAVMDSIMIVSSNVLFENVAAFIVYGVIGFLGITPGGGERLGSFVVGFITLPTAVTQMPGANFWAVMLFFTLMVLGYSSAFAMVDAIVTLIMDAHPRFSRPWVVTAVVLAFFCLTLPYCTEFGFYLLDGVDRWINDVGLVFVVWAECVTSTTLYRWRDVVGQVGLPAFLSFNGGFFGGMVLGVAIAQAVSPVAGACVGFGIFIIGLVAAILLGKAPDAAAPKWWNRSVFGSRIWFVALYSGNQLRRDLNEIVGQGTNWKIPAFWAPLVRYIAAPTLSIVYSFSYPSFYELRDDPLHIFGFAVGHIALIIIGAGLIVPRWFDILIPPPRRNEGHHDYGANVLVPADDVGSTSSVEAGNGSDQEAKKRGI
;
A
#
# COMPACT_ATOMS: atom_id res chain seq x y z
N MET A 1 40.15 15.14 46.93
CA MET A 1 41.36 14.49 47.49
C MET A 1 41.76 13.33 46.58
N THR A 2 42.98 13.37 46.08
CA THR A 2 43.69 12.37 45.25
C THR A 2 45.18 12.50 45.60
N PRO A 3 46.11 11.66 45.10
CA PRO A 3 46.04 10.26 44.62
C PRO A 3 47.11 9.37 45.33
N LYS A 4 47.41 8.16 44.81
CA LYS A 4 48.76 7.68 44.35
C LYS A 4 48.80 6.13 44.20
N LEU A 5 49.13 5.60 43.00
CA LEU A 5 50.42 5.00 42.56
C LEU A 5 50.71 3.59 43.15
N ALA A 6 51.31 2.59 42.47
CA ALA A 6 51.86 2.45 41.11
C ALA A 6 52.00 0.96 40.69
N ALA A 7 52.33 0.69 39.43
CA ALA A 7 52.90 -0.60 38.95
C ALA A 7 54.43 -0.66 39.21
N PRO A 8 55.18 -1.79 39.10
CA PRO A 8 55.43 -2.49 37.80
C PRO A 8 55.78 -4.02 37.87
N GLY A 9 55.99 -4.68 36.71
CA GLY A 9 56.61 -6.02 36.61
C GLY A 9 56.72 -6.56 35.16
N ARG A 10 57.84 -7.19 34.77
CA ARG A 10 58.16 -7.66 33.39
C ARG A 10 58.64 -9.13 33.35
N LEU A 11 58.70 -9.69 32.11
CA LEU A 11 59.44 -10.88 31.61
C LEU A 11 58.55 -12.13 31.33
N ALA A 12 58.75 -12.96 30.29
CA ALA A 12 59.84 -13.04 29.29
C ALA A 12 59.37 -13.51 27.87
N LYS A 13 60.31 -13.48 26.90
CA LYS A 13 60.18 -13.83 25.46
C LYS A 13 60.21 -15.34 25.17
N ARG A 14 59.64 -15.79 24.04
CA ARG A 14 60.40 -16.35 22.90
C ARG A 14 59.56 -16.65 21.62
N LYS A 15 60.18 -16.31 20.46
CA LYS A 15 60.19 -16.93 19.10
C LYS A 15 59.02 -17.87 18.68
N GLY A 16 58.44 -17.84 17.48
CA GLY A 16 58.65 -17.00 16.29
C GLY A 16 58.89 -17.80 15.00
N SER A 17 58.15 -17.49 13.93
CA SER A 17 58.60 -17.58 12.52
C SER A 17 57.69 -16.72 11.61
N ARG A 18 58.24 -16.25 10.48
CA ARG A 18 57.63 -15.40 9.42
C ARG A 18 57.62 -16.21 8.09
N PRO A 19 57.39 -15.60 6.89
CA PRO A 19 56.20 -14.89 6.36
C PRO A 19 55.78 -15.37 4.95
N ARG A 20 54.59 -14.97 4.45
CA ARG A 20 54.36 -14.19 3.20
C ARG A 20 52.91 -14.28 2.66
N HIS A 21 52.42 -13.15 2.16
CA HIS A 21 51.65 -12.93 0.92
C HIS A 21 51.25 -14.18 0.10
N ASP A 22 50.03 -14.34 -0.42
CA ASP A 22 49.21 -13.35 -1.16
C ASP A 22 47.68 -13.51 -0.95
N GLY A 23 46.88 -12.62 -1.55
CA GLY A 23 45.46 -12.43 -1.23
C GLY A 23 44.43 -13.25 -2.02
N THR A 24 43.22 -13.32 -1.47
CA THR A 24 41.95 -13.76 -2.08
C THR A 24 40.84 -12.90 -1.44
N HIS A 25 40.10 -12.07 -2.18
CA HIS A 25 38.93 -12.42 -3.00
C HIS A 25 37.92 -13.38 -2.35
N PHE A 26 36.72 -12.83 -2.09
CA PHE A 26 35.49 -13.54 -1.74
C PHE A 26 35.19 -14.69 -2.72
N ALA A 27 34.79 -15.85 -2.21
CA ALA A 27 33.40 -16.33 -2.32
C ALA A 27 33.18 -17.75 -1.73
N TRP A 28 31.91 -18.05 -1.44
CA TRP A 28 31.29 -19.36 -1.20
C TRP A 28 31.67 -20.18 0.05
N PHE A 29 30.63 -20.43 0.87
CA PHE A 29 30.47 -21.69 1.59
C PHE A 29 29.28 -22.44 0.98
N SER A 30 29.52 -23.66 0.52
CA SER A 30 28.46 -24.60 0.14
C SER A 30 28.93 -26.02 0.44
N ALA A 31 28.25 -26.69 1.37
CA ALA A 31 28.32 -28.13 1.53
C ALA A 31 27.02 -28.60 2.17
N TRP A 32 26.29 -29.46 1.46
CA TRP A 32 26.24 -30.89 1.79
C TRP A 32 25.72 -31.62 0.55
N ALA A 33 26.49 -32.59 0.08
CA ALA A 33 26.18 -33.40 -1.10
C ALA A 33 26.48 -34.86 -0.78
N TRP A 34 25.77 -35.77 -1.44
CA TRP A 34 26.23 -37.13 -1.60
C TRP A 34 25.82 -37.66 -2.98
N GLU A 35 26.81 -38.04 -3.78
CA GLU A 35 26.67 -38.59 -5.14
C GLU A 35 26.73 -40.13 -5.07
N GLY A 36 26.00 -40.86 -5.90
CA GLY A 36 26.48 -41.33 -7.21
C GLY A 36 26.32 -42.87 -7.30
N PRO A 37 26.74 -43.56 -8.39
CA PRO A 37 27.43 -43.08 -9.59
C PRO A 37 26.74 -43.48 -10.93
N ARG A 38 27.46 -43.29 -12.05
CA ARG A 38 27.12 -43.63 -13.46
C ARG A 38 27.73 -45.03 -13.81
N ASP A 39 27.58 -45.72 -14.95
CA ASP A 39 27.60 -45.37 -16.39
C ASP A 39 27.07 -46.54 -17.31
N ALA A 40 26.97 -46.27 -18.63
CA ALA A 40 27.19 -47.19 -19.79
C ALA A 40 26.03 -47.92 -20.58
N VAL A 41 25.89 -47.50 -21.87
CA VAL A 41 25.95 -48.33 -23.11
C VAL A 41 24.76 -49.23 -23.61
N TRP A 42 24.05 -48.71 -24.64
CA TRP A 42 23.46 -49.35 -25.86
C TRP A 42 22.26 -50.37 -25.87
N ARG A 43 21.40 -50.18 -26.91
CA ARG A 43 20.46 -51.11 -27.64
C ARG A 43 19.09 -51.54 -27.06
N SER A 44 18.05 -50.86 -27.60
CA SER A 44 16.86 -51.41 -28.30
C SER A 44 15.98 -52.56 -27.76
N TYR A 45 14.68 -52.22 -27.57
CA TYR A 45 13.44 -52.99 -27.80
C TYR A 45 12.87 -54.02 -26.77
N LYS A 46 11.54 -53.88 -26.58
CA LYS A 46 10.50 -54.81 -26.05
C LYS A 46 10.25 -54.90 -24.52
N THR A 47 9.00 -54.53 -24.18
CA THR A 47 8.16 -54.92 -23.01
C THR A 47 7.88 -56.44 -22.97
N PRO A 48 7.34 -57.09 -21.89
CA PRO A 48 6.39 -56.51 -20.91
C PRO A 48 6.35 -57.06 -19.43
N SER A 49 5.48 -56.44 -18.61
CA SER A 49 4.71 -57.02 -17.46
C SER A 49 5.33 -57.34 -16.07
N ALA A 50 4.50 -57.14 -15.03
CA ALA A 50 4.61 -57.51 -13.58
C ALA A 50 5.77 -56.87 -12.76
N VAL A 51 5.60 -55.95 -11.79
CA VAL A 51 4.73 -55.80 -10.57
C VAL A 51 5.28 -56.51 -9.32
N VAL A 52 5.64 -55.70 -8.29
CA VAL A 52 5.86 -55.96 -6.83
C VAL A 52 6.91 -54.92 -6.31
N LEU A 53 6.90 -54.30 -5.10
CA LEU A 53 5.87 -53.87 -4.14
C LEU A 53 6.40 -52.66 -3.29
N PHE A 54 5.53 -51.66 -3.01
CA PHE A 54 5.50 -50.74 -1.83
C PHE A 54 6.68 -49.82 -1.38
N PRO A 55 6.44 -48.77 -0.56
CA PRO A 55 5.24 -47.90 -0.42
C PRO A 55 5.52 -46.38 -0.29
N ALA A 56 4.74 -45.50 -0.94
CA ALA A 56 4.45 -44.13 -0.44
C ALA A 56 3.34 -43.41 -1.24
N LYS A 57 2.54 -42.58 -0.54
CA LYS A 57 1.54 -41.58 -1.00
C LYS A 57 0.06 -41.99 -1.05
N MET A 58 -0.57 -41.88 0.12
CA MET A 58 -2.01 -41.64 0.25
C MET A 58 -2.28 -40.15 -0.11
N GLY A 59 -2.97 -39.89 -1.23
CA GLY A 59 -3.25 -38.53 -1.71
C GLY A 59 -3.57 -38.40 -3.21
N ILE A 60 -3.17 -39.36 -4.04
CA ILE A 60 -3.39 -39.33 -5.51
C ILE A 60 -4.59 -40.20 -5.96
N ILE A 61 -5.20 -40.97 -5.05
CA ILE A 61 -6.19 -42.00 -5.39
C ILE A 61 -7.58 -41.45 -5.75
N LEU A 62 -8.00 -40.27 -5.26
CA LEU A 62 -9.30 -39.69 -5.63
C LEU A 62 -9.33 -38.97 -7.00
N ALA A 63 -8.20 -38.50 -7.52
CA ALA A 63 -8.19 -37.78 -8.81
C ALA A 63 -8.14 -38.71 -10.04
N LYS A 64 -7.38 -39.81 -9.97
CA LYS A 64 -7.18 -40.72 -11.11
C LYS A 64 -8.35 -41.67 -11.38
N LYS A 65 -9.14 -42.05 -10.36
CA LYS A 65 -10.32 -42.91 -10.55
C LYS A 65 -11.43 -42.20 -11.34
N THR A 66 -11.68 -40.92 -11.07
CA THR A 66 -12.76 -40.17 -11.73
C THR A 66 -12.51 -39.99 -13.23
N ALA A 67 -11.32 -39.53 -13.61
CA ALA A 67 -10.98 -39.29 -15.02
C ALA A 67 -11.00 -40.58 -15.87
N SER A 68 -10.50 -41.69 -15.32
CA SER A 68 -10.50 -42.98 -16.03
C SER A 68 -11.91 -43.57 -16.17
N THR A 69 -12.78 -43.43 -15.15
CA THR A 69 -14.19 -43.83 -15.25
C THR A 69 -14.97 -42.97 -16.26
N GLN A 70 -14.75 -41.65 -16.29
CA GLN A 70 -15.42 -40.76 -17.25
C GLN A 70 -14.98 -41.04 -18.70
N MET A 71 -13.69 -41.31 -18.93
CA MET A 71 -13.19 -41.72 -20.25
C MET A 71 -13.82 -43.05 -20.70
N PHE A 72 -13.97 -44.02 -19.80
CA PHE A 72 -14.64 -45.30 -20.10
C PHE A 72 -16.13 -45.15 -20.41
N ILE A 73 -16.86 -44.30 -19.68
CA ILE A 73 -18.29 -44.06 -19.92
C ILE A 73 -18.50 -43.39 -21.28
N THR A 74 -17.69 -42.39 -21.63
CA THR A 74 -17.76 -41.70 -22.93
C THR A 74 -17.38 -42.63 -24.09
N LEU A 75 -16.34 -43.46 -23.93
CA LEU A 75 -15.97 -44.49 -24.92
C LEU A 75 -17.10 -45.50 -25.15
N LYS A 76 -17.76 -45.97 -24.08
CA LYS A 76 -18.89 -46.90 -24.18
C LYS A 76 -20.08 -46.24 -24.88
N GLY A 77 -20.43 -45.01 -24.50
CA GLY A 77 -21.50 -44.23 -25.13
C GLY A 77 -21.27 -43.91 -26.60
N PHE A 78 -20.02 -43.66 -27.01
CA PHE A 78 -19.65 -43.46 -28.42
C PHE A 78 -19.72 -44.77 -29.21
N SER A 79 -19.11 -45.85 -28.71
CA SER A 79 -19.16 -47.19 -29.32
C SER A 79 -20.59 -47.65 -29.59
N THR A 80 -21.47 -47.58 -28.57
CA THR A 80 -22.87 -48.02 -28.71
C THR A 80 -23.68 -47.16 -29.67
N LYS A 81 -23.30 -45.89 -29.92
CA LYS A 81 -23.92 -45.06 -30.96
C LYS A 81 -23.40 -45.40 -32.36
N VAL A 82 -22.11 -45.68 -32.51
CA VAL A 82 -21.52 -46.09 -33.81
C VAL A 82 -22.02 -47.47 -34.24
N GLU A 83 -22.06 -48.46 -33.34
CA GLU A 83 -22.63 -49.79 -33.62
C GLU A 83 -24.12 -49.75 -33.99
N LYS A 84 -24.88 -48.77 -33.47
CA LYS A 84 -26.29 -48.56 -33.86
C LYS A 84 -26.47 -47.86 -35.21
N ALA A 85 -25.47 -47.11 -35.68
CA ALA A 85 -25.54 -46.38 -36.94
C ALA A 85 -25.03 -47.24 -38.12
N TYR A 86 -24.07 -48.13 -37.89
CA TYR A 86 -23.44 -48.96 -38.93
C TYR A 86 -23.30 -50.42 -38.46
N PRO A 87 -24.15 -51.34 -38.93
CA PRO A 87 -24.11 -52.75 -38.52
C PRO A 87 -22.89 -53.54 -39.03
N ASP A 88 -22.24 -53.06 -40.10
CA ASP A 88 -21.10 -53.74 -40.71
C ASP A 88 -19.80 -53.51 -39.91
N LYS A 89 -19.27 -54.62 -39.36
CA LYS A 89 -18.10 -54.68 -38.46
C LYS A 89 -16.77 -54.16 -39.05
N TRP A 90 -16.74 -53.74 -40.31
CA TRP A 90 -15.50 -53.34 -41.00
C TRP A 90 -15.14 -51.86 -40.79
N LEU A 91 -16.13 -50.96 -40.69
CA LEU A 91 -15.89 -49.53 -40.44
C LEU A 91 -15.63 -49.22 -38.95
N SER A 92 -16.30 -49.90 -38.03
CA SER A 92 -16.20 -49.60 -36.59
C SER A 92 -14.79 -49.76 -36.02
N HIS A 93 -14.02 -50.75 -36.50
CA HIS A 93 -12.63 -50.96 -36.11
C HIS A 93 -11.67 -49.90 -36.67
N HIS A 94 -11.91 -49.35 -37.86
CA HIS A 94 -11.06 -48.31 -38.45
C HIS A 94 -11.31 -46.92 -37.84
N ALA A 95 -12.57 -46.59 -37.51
CA ALA A 95 -12.91 -45.33 -36.84
C ALA A 95 -12.22 -45.17 -35.47
N ALA A 96 -12.06 -46.27 -34.72
CA ALA A 96 -11.35 -46.27 -33.44
C ALA A 96 -9.85 -46.00 -33.59
N ALA A 97 -9.21 -46.48 -34.67
CA ALA A 97 -7.79 -46.26 -34.93
C ALA A 97 -7.47 -44.79 -35.25
N VAL A 98 -8.34 -44.12 -36.03
CA VAL A 98 -8.20 -42.69 -36.36
C VAL A 98 -8.28 -41.82 -35.10
N TYR A 99 -9.16 -42.16 -34.15
CA TYR A 99 -9.35 -41.39 -32.92
C TYR A 99 -8.12 -41.41 -31.99
N ILE A 100 -7.33 -42.50 -32.01
CA ILE A 100 -6.10 -42.62 -31.20
C ILE A 100 -4.95 -41.78 -31.79
N HIS A 101 -4.96 -41.49 -33.10
CA HIS A 101 -3.91 -40.70 -33.76
C HIS A 101 -4.22 -39.20 -33.88
N ALA A 102 -5.48 -38.78 -33.71
CA ALA A 102 -5.92 -37.39 -33.94
C ALA A 102 -5.89 -36.46 -32.71
N SER A 103 -5.19 -36.83 -31.62
CA SER A 103 -5.25 -36.12 -30.32
C SER A 103 -4.48 -34.79 -30.24
N SER A 104 -4.06 -34.19 -31.37
CA SER A 104 -3.15 -33.03 -31.37
C SER A 104 -3.47 -31.89 -32.34
N SER A 105 -4.43 -31.99 -33.28
CA SER A 105 -4.90 -30.80 -34.03
C SER A 105 -6.29 -30.95 -34.68
N ARG A 106 -7.12 -29.91 -34.59
CA ARG A 106 -8.45 -29.84 -35.23
C ARG A 106 -8.40 -29.90 -36.77
N ILE A 107 -7.30 -29.48 -37.37
CA ILE A 107 -7.15 -29.32 -38.83
C ILE A 107 -6.80 -30.66 -39.51
N ALA A 108 -6.10 -31.56 -38.83
CA ALA A 108 -5.70 -32.85 -39.41
C ALA A 108 -6.91 -33.77 -39.67
N LEU A 109 -7.80 -33.93 -38.69
CA LEU A 109 -8.94 -34.85 -38.77
C LEU A 109 -9.87 -34.55 -39.95
N ALA A 110 -10.21 -33.27 -40.16
CA ALA A 110 -11.08 -32.83 -41.26
C ALA A 110 -10.42 -33.06 -42.63
N LYS A 111 -9.11 -32.78 -42.77
CA LYS A 111 -8.38 -33.03 -44.03
C LYS A 111 -8.30 -34.52 -44.38
N THR A 112 -8.07 -35.39 -43.40
CA THR A 112 -7.97 -36.84 -43.65
C THR A 112 -9.32 -37.45 -44.04
N LEU A 113 -10.43 -37.00 -43.44
CA LEU A 113 -11.77 -37.50 -43.77
C LEU A 113 -12.21 -37.11 -45.19
N HIS A 114 -12.02 -35.84 -45.60
CA HIS A 114 -12.33 -35.39 -46.97
C HIS A 114 -11.46 -36.06 -48.07
N GLN A 115 -10.27 -36.55 -47.72
CA GLN A 115 -9.40 -37.26 -48.68
C GLN A 115 -9.81 -38.72 -48.92
N MET A 116 -10.65 -39.32 -48.07
CA MET A 116 -11.03 -40.74 -48.19
C MET A 116 -12.28 -40.98 -49.06
N SER A 117 -13.21 -40.03 -49.14
CA SER A 117 -14.33 -40.04 -50.09
C SER A 117 -14.90 -38.62 -50.23
N PRO A 118 -14.71 -37.93 -51.38
CA PRO A 118 -15.10 -36.52 -51.51
C PRO A 118 -16.58 -36.28 -51.83
N PHE A 119 -17.45 -37.30 -51.87
CA PHE A 119 -18.86 -37.19 -52.28
C PHE A 119 -19.85 -38.04 -51.45
N ASP A 120 -19.51 -38.39 -50.20
CA ASP A 120 -20.43 -39.12 -49.31
C ASP A 120 -21.05 -38.17 -48.26
N PRO A 121 -22.36 -37.86 -48.32
CA PRO A 121 -23.02 -36.98 -47.36
C PRO A 121 -23.06 -37.54 -45.92
N ALA A 122 -22.77 -38.83 -45.71
CA ALA A 122 -22.61 -39.38 -44.37
C ALA A 122 -21.33 -38.87 -43.65
N ILE A 123 -20.31 -38.47 -44.42
CA ILE A 123 -19.06 -37.92 -43.85
C ILE A 123 -19.29 -36.50 -43.31
N ASP A 124 -20.09 -35.67 -43.97
CA ASP A 124 -20.41 -34.32 -43.48
C ASP A 124 -21.18 -34.38 -42.16
N GLN A 125 -22.14 -35.30 -42.01
CA GLN A 125 -22.80 -35.56 -40.72
C GLN A 125 -21.81 -36.05 -39.64
N LEU A 126 -20.85 -36.91 -39.98
CA LEU A 126 -19.82 -37.37 -39.03
C LEU A 126 -18.88 -36.23 -38.62
N VAL A 127 -18.55 -35.30 -39.52
CA VAL A 127 -17.78 -34.09 -39.22
C VAL A 127 -18.58 -33.14 -38.33
N GLU A 128 -19.87 -32.92 -38.60
CA GLU A 128 -20.75 -32.08 -37.78
C GLU A 128 -20.94 -32.66 -36.36
N ILE A 129 -21.12 -33.98 -36.25
CA ILE A 129 -21.17 -34.71 -34.97
C ILE A 129 -19.82 -34.62 -34.22
N ALA A 130 -18.69 -34.72 -34.92
CA ALA A 130 -17.37 -34.56 -34.30
C ALA A 130 -17.10 -33.13 -33.85
N GLN A 131 -17.55 -32.12 -34.61
CA GLN A 131 -17.41 -30.70 -34.26
C GLN A 131 -18.28 -30.33 -33.06
N THR A 132 -19.53 -30.80 -32.99
CA THR A 132 -20.39 -30.62 -31.82
C THR A 132 -19.88 -31.37 -30.58
N ALA A 133 -19.30 -32.56 -30.74
CA ALA A 133 -18.69 -33.31 -29.64
C ALA A 133 -17.42 -32.64 -29.05
N PHE A 134 -16.73 -31.79 -29.83
CA PHE A 134 -15.49 -31.10 -29.40
C PHE A 134 -15.69 -29.68 -28.86
N GLN A 135 -16.94 -29.26 -28.60
CA GLN A 135 -17.22 -28.12 -27.72
C GLN A 135 -16.97 -28.51 -26.26
N LEU A 136 -15.69 -28.54 -25.86
CA LEU A 136 -15.32 -28.63 -24.46
C LEU A 136 -15.88 -27.41 -23.70
N PRO A 137 -16.78 -27.61 -22.71
CA PRO A 137 -17.20 -26.52 -21.86
C PRO A 137 -15.98 -25.99 -21.08
N THR A 138 -15.93 -24.68 -20.84
CA THR A 138 -14.92 -24.13 -19.93
C THR A 138 -15.07 -24.78 -18.54
N PRO A 139 -13.99 -24.89 -17.73
CA PRO A 139 -13.99 -25.66 -16.48
C PRO A 139 -14.98 -25.20 -15.38
N ALA A 140 -15.82 -24.20 -15.65
CA ALA A 140 -16.97 -23.82 -14.84
C ALA A 140 -18.23 -24.69 -15.07
N GLN A 141 -18.32 -25.45 -16.17
CA GLN A 141 -19.59 -26.07 -16.63
C GLN A 141 -19.71 -27.60 -16.47
N VAL A 142 -18.70 -28.30 -15.95
CA VAL A 142 -18.75 -29.78 -15.75
C VAL A 142 -18.33 -30.20 -14.33
N ALA A 143 -18.89 -29.54 -13.30
CA ALA A 143 -18.89 -30.04 -11.94
C ALA A 143 -20.27 -30.66 -11.63
N PRO A 144 -20.37 -31.88 -11.06
CA PRO A 144 -21.66 -32.46 -10.70
C PRO A 144 -22.36 -31.59 -9.62
N PRO A 145 -23.65 -31.25 -9.75
CA PRO A 145 -24.29 -30.24 -8.89
C PRO A 145 -24.35 -30.55 -7.39
N TYR A 146 -24.03 -31.77 -6.96
CA TYR A 146 -24.45 -32.31 -5.66
C TYR A 146 -23.35 -32.46 -4.58
N VAL A 147 -22.09 -32.02 -4.84
CA VAL A 147 -21.01 -32.08 -3.83
C VAL A 147 -20.52 -30.68 -3.39
N MET A 148 -21.11 -29.61 -3.92
CA MET A 148 -20.97 -28.21 -3.43
C MET A 148 -22.14 -27.78 -2.52
N GLY A 149 -22.88 -28.75 -1.96
CA GLY A 149 -24.29 -28.58 -1.54
C GLY A 149 -24.59 -27.53 -0.46
N THR A 150 -23.76 -27.44 0.58
CA THR A 150 -24.04 -26.62 1.78
C THR A 150 -22.87 -25.75 2.20
N PHE A 151 -21.65 -26.29 2.35
CA PHE A 151 -20.48 -25.52 2.77
C PHE A 151 -20.16 -24.35 1.83
N ALA A 152 -20.16 -24.58 0.51
CA ALA A 152 -19.93 -23.51 -0.46
C ALA A 152 -21.02 -22.43 -0.42
N LYS A 153 -22.28 -22.79 -0.12
CA LYS A 153 -23.36 -21.83 0.11
C LYS A 153 -23.11 -21.01 1.38
N ILE A 154 -22.79 -21.66 2.51
CA ILE A 154 -22.45 -20.97 3.77
C ILE A 154 -21.28 -20.01 3.57
N VAL A 155 -20.19 -20.44 2.93
CA VAL A 155 -19.04 -19.58 2.67
C VAL A 155 -19.39 -18.43 1.73
N ASN A 156 -20.28 -18.61 0.74
CA ASN A 156 -20.78 -17.50 -0.09
C ASN A 156 -21.76 -16.58 0.66
N ILE A 157 -22.51 -17.08 1.64
CA ILE A 157 -23.41 -16.29 2.50
C ILE A 157 -22.60 -15.45 3.49
N VAL A 158 -21.55 -15.99 4.10
CA VAL A 158 -20.67 -15.27 5.05
C VAL A 158 -19.72 -14.34 4.30
N ALA A 159 -19.00 -14.88 3.31
CA ALA A 159 -17.98 -14.20 2.53
C ALA A 159 -18.38 -14.14 1.05
N PRO A 160 -19.18 -13.15 0.62
CA PRO A 160 -19.65 -13.08 -0.76
C PRO A 160 -18.49 -12.82 -1.71
N LYS A 161 -18.71 -13.11 -3.00
CA LYS A 161 -17.84 -12.59 -4.05
C LYS A 161 -18.18 -11.11 -4.30
N SER A 162 -17.18 -10.34 -4.68
CA SER A 162 -17.34 -9.03 -5.30
C SER A 162 -18.24 -9.10 -6.54
N ASN A 163 -19.09 -8.09 -6.71
CA ASN A 163 -19.71 -7.81 -8.01
C ASN A 163 -18.63 -7.33 -8.98
N LYS A 164 -18.82 -7.56 -10.28
CA LYS A 164 -17.90 -7.09 -11.32
C LYS A 164 -18.53 -6.01 -12.17
N SER A 165 -17.71 -5.02 -12.51
CA SER A 165 -17.99 -3.98 -13.49
C SER A 165 -17.92 -4.53 -14.92
N ALA A 166 -18.36 -3.74 -15.91
CA ALA A 166 -18.26 -4.08 -17.33
C ALA A 166 -16.82 -4.30 -17.81
N ASP A 167 -15.84 -3.63 -17.19
CA ASP A 167 -14.39 -3.85 -17.39
C ASP A 167 -13.86 -5.15 -16.73
N GLY A 168 -14.73 -5.94 -16.08
CA GLY A 168 -14.37 -7.15 -15.34
C GLY A 168 -13.70 -6.92 -13.98
N ARG A 169 -13.44 -5.66 -13.59
CA ARG A 169 -12.88 -5.29 -12.28
C ARG A 169 -13.93 -5.47 -11.19
N ASP A 170 -13.48 -5.90 -10.02
CA ASP A 170 -14.31 -6.01 -8.83
C ASP A 170 -14.86 -4.62 -8.39
N GLN A 171 -16.02 -4.58 -7.75
CA GLN A 171 -16.64 -3.36 -7.24
C GLN A 171 -17.03 -3.46 -5.77
N TRP A 172 -16.95 -2.33 -5.06
CA TRP A 172 -17.53 -2.19 -3.71
C TRP A 172 -19.04 -2.49 -3.72
N PRO A 173 -19.57 -3.17 -2.69
CA PRO A 173 -21.00 -3.48 -2.61
C PRO A 173 -21.88 -2.25 -2.37
N SER A 174 -21.32 -1.14 -1.89
CA SER A 174 -21.99 0.15 -1.72
C SER A 174 -20.97 1.29 -1.56
N ARG A 175 -21.40 2.55 -1.77
CA ARG A 175 -20.58 3.74 -1.45
C ARG A 175 -20.23 3.82 0.04
N ALA A 176 -21.14 3.38 0.91
CA ALA A 176 -20.88 3.32 2.35
C ALA A 176 -19.78 2.31 2.70
N ALA A 177 -19.72 1.16 2.01
CA ALA A 177 -18.64 0.19 2.19
C ALA A 177 -17.27 0.75 1.76
N PHE A 178 -17.21 1.51 0.66
CA PHE A 178 -16.00 2.26 0.28
C PHE A 178 -15.59 3.28 1.35
N LEU A 179 -16.51 4.16 1.76
CA LEU A 179 -16.23 5.19 2.76
C LEU A 179 -15.77 4.58 4.10
N LEU A 180 -16.41 3.50 4.57
CA LEU A 180 -16.02 2.80 5.80
C LEU A 180 -14.69 2.05 5.64
N ALA A 181 -14.37 1.51 4.46
CA ALA A 181 -13.06 0.91 4.20
C ALA A 181 -11.94 1.95 4.21
N SER A 182 -12.17 3.10 3.55
CA SER A 182 -11.28 4.26 3.59
C SER A 182 -11.12 4.81 5.01
N MET A 183 -12.21 4.91 5.78
CA MET A 183 -12.14 5.27 7.21
C MET A 183 -11.35 4.24 8.02
N GLY A 184 -11.49 2.94 7.76
CA GLY A 184 -10.69 1.91 8.45
C GLY A 184 -9.18 1.99 8.21
N GLY A 185 -8.76 2.65 7.13
CA GLY A 185 -7.37 2.94 6.82
C GLY A 185 -6.81 4.17 7.56
N CYS A 186 -7.64 5.20 7.83
CA CYS A 186 -7.20 6.45 8.47
C CYS A 186 -7.58 6.55 9.96
N ALA A 187 -8.81 6.18 10.31
CA ALA A 187 -9.32 6.12 11.68
C ALA A 187 -8.84 4.84 12.39
N GLY A 188 -7.57 4.84 12.75
CA GLY A 188 -6.90 3.75 13.45
C GLY A 188 -6.54 4.08 14.90
N MET A 189 -5.63 3.27 15.45
CA MET A 189 -5.09 3.44 16.80
C MET A 189 -4.41 4.80 17.02
N GLY A 190 -3.82 5.39 15.97
CA GLY A 190 -3.17 6.69 16.01
C GLY A 190 -4.10 7.84 16.42
N ASN A 191 -5.37 7.78 16.04
CA ASN A 191 -6.38 8.78 16.40
C ASN A 191 -6.72 8.75 17.90
N LEU A 192 -6.63 7.57 18.53
CA LEU A 192 -6.89 7.41 19.96
C LEU A 192 -5.63 7.68 20.82
N LEU A 193 -4.43 7.41 20.31
CA LEU A 193 -3.18 7.50 21.08
C LEU A 193 -2.25 8.67 20.70
N ARG A 194 -2.00 8.86 19.40
CA ARG A 194 -1.05 9.85 18.88
C ARG A 194 -1.66 11.24 18.81
N TYR A 195 -2.90 11.37 18.30
CA TYR A 195 -3.56 12.67 18.21
C TYR A 195 -3.63 13.43 19.55
N PRO A 196 -4.18 12.85 20.65
CA PRO A 196 -4.23 13.55 21.93
C PRO A 196 -2.84 13.81 22.55
N SER A 197 -1.83 12.99 22.25
CA SER A 197 -0.46 13.26 22.73
C SER A 197 0.17 14.45 21.99
N GLN A 198 -0.07 14.61 20.69
CA GLN A 198 0.36 15.80 19.94
C GLN A 198 -0.38 17.07 20.37
N THR A 199 -1.70 17.03 20.60
CA THR A 199 -2.45 18.21 21.06
C THR A 199 -2.05 18.61 22.49
N PHE A 200 -1.80 17.64 23.38
CA PHE A 200 -1.35 17.88 24.75
C PHE A 200 0.04 18.52 24.79
N ASN A 201 0.99 17.96 24.06
CA ASN A 201 2.36 18.48 23.96
C ASN A 201 2.46 19.86 23.29
N ASN A 202 1.41 20.31 22.59
CA ASN A 202 1.32 21.63 21.97
C ASN A 202 0.34 22.57 22.70
N HIS A 203 -0.03 22.25 23.95
CA HIS A 203 -0.88 23.03 24.85
C HIS A 203 -2.32 23.31 24.36
N GLY A 204 -2.93 22.39 23.60
CA GLY A 204 -4.36 22.45 23.27
C GLY A 204 -4.72 23.44 22.15
N LEU A 205 -5.58 24.42 22.44
CA LEU A 205 -6.46 25.06 21.46
C LEU A 205 -5.75 25.72 20.26
N GLN A 206 -4.61 26.40 20.46
CA GLN A 206 -3.88 27.03 19.36
C GLN A 206 -3.33 26.04 18.32
N TRP A 207 -3.12 24.76 18.68
CA TRP A 207 -2.65 23.75 17.72
C TRP A 207 -3.67 23.45 16.61
N PHE A 208 -4.96 23.73 16.85
CA PHE A 208 -6.00 23.59 15.83
C PHE A 208 -5.81 24.51 14.62
N ILE A 209 -5.19 25.68 14.78
CA ILE A 209 -4.96 26.61 13.67
C ILE A 209 -4.05 25.97 12.59
N PRO A 210 -2.79 25.60 12.87
CA PRO A 210 -1.93 24.95 11.89
C PRO A 210 -2.49 23.60 11.45
N TYR A 211 -3.13 22.84 12.34
CA TYR A 211 -3.72 21.54 12.02
C TYR A 211 -4.86 21.66 10.99
N LEU A 212 -5.87 22.50 11.24
CA LEU A 212 -6.99 22.68 10.31
C LEU A 212 -6.54 23.32 8.99
N MET A 213 -5.55 24.21 9.03
CA MET A 213 -4.93 24.73 7.80
C MET A 213 -4.30 23.59 6.97
N CYS A 214 -3.56 22.66 7.59
CA CYS A 214 -3.01 21.50 6.89
C CYS A 214 -4.12 20.56 6.37
N VAL A 215 -5.21 20.37 7.12
CA VAL A 215 -6.38 19.59 6.66
C VAL A 215 -6.96 20.16 5.36
N PHE A 216 -7.28 21.46 5.33
CA PHE A 216 -7.95 22.08 4.17
C PHE A 216 -7.02 22.39 3.00
N LEU A 217 -5.78 22.80 3.26
CA LEU A 217 -4.85 23.25 2.23
C LEU A 217 -3.97 22.13 1.66
N ILE A 218 -3.89 20.98 2.36
CA ILE A 218 -2.95 19.90 2.03
C ILE A 218 -3.67 18.55 1.96
N ALA A 219 -4.21 18.02 3.07
CA ALA A 219 -4.77 16.66 3.06
C ALA A 219 -5.98 16.47 2.14
N ILE A 220 -6.97 17.38 2.17
CA ILE A 220 -8.12 17.30 1.27
C ILE A 220 -7.68 17.39 -0.20
N PRO A 221 -6.87 18.38 -0.63
CA PRO A 221 -6.35 18.43 -2.01
C PRO A 221 -5.59 17.18 -2.46
N VAL A 222 -4.74 16.59 -1.62
CA VAL A 222 -3.95 15.41 -2.00
C VAL A 222 -4.82 14.13 -1.98
N LEU A 223 -5.75 13.97 -1.04
CA LEU A 223 -6.69 12.86 -1.09
C LEU A 223 -7.63 12.93 -2.31
N VAL A 224 -7.98 14.14 -2.76
CA VAL A 224 -8.69 14.33 -4.05
C VAL A 224 -7.83 13.87 -5.22
N LEU A 225 -6.50 14.03 -5.17
CA LEU A 225 -5.60 13.48 -6.20
C LEU A 225 -5.68 11.94 -6.20
N GLU A 226 -5.35 11.29 -5.08
CA GLU A 226 -5.30 9.82 -4.96
C GLU A 226 -6.63 9.15 -5.37
N ILE A 227 -7.76 9.64 -4.86
CA ILE A 227 -9.09 9.07 -5.17
C ILE A 227 -9.46 9.34 -6.63
N ALA A 228 -9.24 10.54 -7.17
CA ALA A 228 -9.61 10.86 -8.54
C ALA A 228 -8.79 10.05 -9.56
N ILE A 229 -7.48 9.90 -9.38
CA ILE A 229 -6.63 9.14 -10.32
C ILE A 229 -6.91 7.63 -10.24
N GLY A 230 -7.12 7.09 -9.04
CA GLY A 230 -7.47 5.68 -8.86
C GLY A 230 -8.81 5.32 -9.50
N GLN A 231 -9.82 6.18 -9.33
CA GLN A 231 -11.14 5.99 -9.92
C GLN A 231 -11.14 6.22 -11.44
N ALA A 232 -10.43 7.26 -11.93
CA ALA A 232 -10.39 7.61 -13.35
C ALA A 232 -9.70 6.52 -14.19
N TYR A 233 -8.49 6.12 -13.79
CA TYR A 233 -7.67 5.17 -14.54
C TYR A 233 -7.89 3.70 -14.14
N ARG A 234 -8.80 3.43 -13.20
CA ARG A 234 -9.29 2.09 -12.83
C ARG A 234 -8.15 1.07 -12.59
N GLY A 235 -7.19 1.47 -11.76
CA GLY A 235 -6.05 0.65 -11.36
C GLY A 235 -5.47 1.10 -10.03
N GLY A 236 -4.73 0.21 -9.38
CA GLY A 236 -3.88 0.55 -8.23
C GLY A 236 -2.71 1.45 -8.63
N CYS A 237 -1.94 1.88 -7.64
CA CYS A 237 -1.04 3.04 -7.76
C CYS A 237 -0.11 3.02 -8.99
N VAL A 238 0.62 1.93 -9.25
CA VAL A 238 1.55 1.88 -10.40
C VAL A 238 0.85 2.08 -11.75
N VAL A 239 -0.38 1.56 -11.91
CA VAL A 239 -1.18 1.67 -13.14
C VAL A 239 -1.85 3.05 -13.25
N ALA A 240 -2.37 3.58 -12.14
CA ALA A 240 -2.94 4.93 -12.10
C ALA A 240 -1.89 6.01 -12.38
N TYR A 241 -0.70 5.90 -11.77
CA TYR A 241 0.40 6.84 -12.02
C TYR A 241 1.03 6.69 -13.41
N ASN A 242 1.06 5.47 -14.00
CA ASN A 242 1.44 5.29 -15.41
C ASN A 242 0.59 6.16 -16.36
N ASN A 243 -0.72 6.20 -16.12
CA ASN A 243 -1.67 6.95 -16.93
C ASN A 243 -1.47 8.48 -16.85
N ILE A 244 -0.95 9.00 -15.73
CA ILE A 244 -0.57 10.43 -15.62
C ILE A 244 0.69 10.70 -16.45
N SER A 245 1.70 9.84 -16.30
CA SER A 245 2.91 9.83 -17.12
C SER A 245 3.71 8.55 -16.84
N HIS A 246 4.26 7.93 -17.87
CA HIS A 246 5.04 6.68 -17.75
C HIS A 246 6.24 6.80 -16.79
N ARG A 247 6.72 8.02 -16.53
CA ARG A 247 7.80 8.32 -15.57
C ARG A 247 7.37 8.21 -14.10
N LEU A 248 6.08 8.12 -13.81
CA LEU A 248 5.55 8.09 -12.43
C LEU A 248 5.30 6.67 -11.90
N LYS A 249 5.66 5.62 -12.65
CA LYS A 249 5.55 4.22 -12.19
C LYS A 249 6.29 4.00 -10.86
N GLY A 250 7.45 4.65 -10.69
CA GLY A 250 8.20 4.66 -9.44
C GLY A 250 7.42 5.33 -8.31
N THR A 251 6.85 6.52 -8.53
CA THR A 251 5.96 7.21 -7.57
C THR A 251 4.78 6.33 -7.16
N GLY A 252 4.13 5.68 -8.13
CA GLY A 252 3.05 4.72 -7.86
C GLY A 252 3.50 3.52 -7.02
N LEU A 253 4.72 3.01 -7.21
CA LEU A 253 5.25 1.92 -6.40
C LEU A 253 5.65 2.39 -5.00
N SER A 254 6.20 3.60 -4.86
CA SER A 254 6.70 4.12 -3.58
C SER A 254 5.58 4.38 -2.57
N LEU A 255 4.37 4.74 -3.04
CA LEU A 255 3.16 4.82 -2.21
C LEU A 255 2.86 3.47 -1.52
N ILE A 256 2.96 2.39 -2.29
CA ILE A 256 2.72 1.02 -1.82
C ILE A 256 3.88 0.52 -0.95
N PHE A 257 5.12 0.93 -1.25
CA PHE A 257 6.31 0.61 -0.46
C PHE A 257 6.21 1.11 0.98
N VAL A 258 5.67 2.32 1.22
CA VAL A 258 5.49 2.84 2.59
C VAL A 258 4.60 1.91 3.42
N GLY A 259 3.40 1.57 2.92
CA GLY A 259 2.52 0.59 3.59
C GLY A 259 3.13 -0.81 3.72
N THR A 260 4.01 -1.20 2.79
CA THR A 260 4.77 -2.47 2.83
C THR A 260 5.75 -2.51 4.01
N VAL A 261 6.45 -1.40 4.29
CA VAL A 261 7.38 -1.29 5.42
C VAL A 261 6.64 -1.15 6.75
N VAL A 262 5.50 -0.44 6.77
CA VAL A 262 4.73 -0.16 8.00
C VAL A 262 4.03 -1.41 8.53
N SER A 263 3.40 -2.21 7.66
CA SER A 263 2.50 -3.29 8.12
C SER A 263 3.15 -4.36 9.04
N PRO A 264 4.40 -4.84 8.82
CA PRO A 264 5.03 -5.85 9.67
C PRO A 264 5.18 -5.42 11.13
N TYR A 265 5.82 -4.27 11.39
CA TYR A 265 6.01 -3.80 12.76
C TYR A 265 4.69 -3.30 13.38
N PHE A 266 3.79 -2.76 12.56
CA PHE A 266 2.46 -2.37 13.01
C PHE A 266 1.67 -3.58 13.56
N VAL A 267 1.83 -4.78 12.98
CA VAL A 267 1.23 -6.01 13.52
C VAL A 267 1.86 -6.43 14.86
N VAL A 268 3.12 -6.08 15.16
CA VAL A 268 3.71 -6.30 16.49
C VAL A 268 3.07 -5.40 17.55
N ASN A 269 2.74 -4.15 17.22
CA ASN A 269 1.95 -3.30 18.13
C ASN A 269 0.60 -3.94 18.49
N LEU A 270 -0.04 -4.60 17.51
CA LEU A 270 -1.28 -5.35 17.74
C LEU A 270 -1.05 -6.61 18.58
N ALA A 271 0.09 -7.29 18.42
CA ALA A 271 0.48 -8.39 19.28
C ALA A 271 0.60 -7.97 20.75
N TRP A 272 1.28 -6.84 21.04
CA TRP A 272 1.36 -6.30 22.40
C TRP A 272 -0.02 -5.91 22.98
N ILE A 273 -0.91 -5.34 22.18
CA ILE A 273 -2.31 -5.09 22.58
C ILE A 273 -3.03 -6.39 22.93
N MET A 274 -2.80 -7.48 22.20
CA MET A 274 -3.41 -8.76 22.50
C MET A 274 -2.86 -9.41 23.79
N ILE A 275 -1.60 -9.15 24.15
CA ILE A 275 -1.04 -9.52 25.48
C ILE A 275 -1.77 -8.75 26.59
N TYR A 276 -2.03 -7.46 26.42
CA TYR A 276 -2.87 -6.71 27.38
C TYR A 276 -4.33 -7.19 27.40
N PHE A 277 -4.93 -7.47 26.23
CA PHE A 277 -6.29 -7.98 26.12
C PHE A 277 -6.47 -9.31 26.84
N ARG A 278 -5.55 -10.29 26.67
CA ARG A 278 -5.63 -11.57 27.41
C ARG A 278 -5.49 -11.36 28.92
N ASN A 279 -4.60 -10.45 29.34
CA ASN A 279 -4.34 -10.18 30.75
C ASN A 279 -5.48 -9.37 31.40
N SER A 280 -6.31 -8.71 30.60
CA SER A 280 -7.54 -8.02 31.04
C SER A 280 -8.59 -8.96 31.66
N PHE A 281 -8.46 -10.28 31.47
CA PHE A 281 -9.32 -11.30 32.09
C PHE A 281 -8.80 -11.82 33.45
N ARG A 282 -7.68 -11.29 33.98
CA ARG A 282 -7.12 -11.63 35.29
C ARG A 282 -7.48 -10.58 36.34
N SER A 283 -7.89 -10.99 37.53
CA SER A 283 -8.21 -10.10 38.65
C SER A 283 -7.29 -10.41 39.84
N PRO A 284 -6.55 -9.41 40.39
CA PRO A 284 -6.41 -8.03 39.89
C PRO A 284 -5.69 -7.97 38.53
N LEU A 285 -5.76 -6.82 37.86
CA LEU A 285 -5.07 -6.60 36.59
C LEU A 285 -3.54 -6.67 36.79
N PRO A 286 -2.77 -7.41 35.97
CA PRO A 286 -1.34 -7.64 36.22
C PRO A 286 -0.45 -6.39 36.27
N TRP A 287 -0.86 -5.30 35.61
CA TRP A 287 -0.12 -4.02 35.61
C TRP A 287 -0.46 -3.08 36.79
N THR A 288 -1.29 -3.52 37.75
CA THR A 288 -1.66 -2.75 38.94
C THR A 288 -0.43 -2.42 39.79
N GLY A 289 -0.12 -1.13 39.94
CA GLY A 289 1.07 -0.67 40.67
C GLY A 289 2.42 -0.85 39.95
N ARG A 290 2.44 -1.45 38.75
CA ARG A 290 3.66 -1.78 37.98
C ARG A 290 3.51 -1.52 36.47
N SER A 291 2.79 -0.48 36.06
CA SER A 291 2.36 -0.34 34.66
C SER A 291 3.48 -0.12 33.64
N GLU A 292 4.54 0.60 34.02
CA GLU A 292 5.73 0.78 33.17
C GLU A 292 6.59 -0.48 33.11
N GLU A 293 6.90 -1.08 34.26
CA GLU A 293 7.61 -2.37 34.38
C GLU A 293 6.90 -3.47 33.57
N PHE A 294 5.58 -3.59 33.70
CA PHE A 294 4.77 -4.56 32.96
C PHE A 294 4.81 -4.32 31.45
N TYR A 295 4.83 -3.06 30.99
CA TYR A 295 4.98 -2.79 29.57
C TYR A 295 6.35 -3.25 29.06
N MET A 296 7.43 -2.79 29.70
CA MET A 296 8.80 -3.01 29.20
C MET A 296 9.26 -4.47 29.38
N GLN A 297 8.94 -5.11 30.51
CA GLN A 297 9.44 -6.44 30.87
C GLN A 297 8.45 -7.58 30.56
N ASP A 298 7.15 -7.42 30.80
CA ASP A 298 6.16 -8.50 30.63
C ASP A 298 5.50 -8.53 29.24
N VAL A 299 5.34 -7.38 28.58
CA VAL A 299 4.62 -7.25 27.29
C VAL A 299 5.57 -7.14 26.11
N VAL A 300 6.53 -6.22 26.19
CA VAL A 300 7.54 -6.03 25.16
C VAL A 300 8.70 -7.00 25.38
N ALA A 301 9.05 -7.29 26.63
CA ALA A 301 10.12 -8.20 27.05
C ALA A 301 11.48 -7.88 26.37
N ASN A 302 11.81 -6.60 26.30
CA ASN A 302 13.10 -6.14 25.77
C ASN A 302 14.24 -6.44 26.76
N VAL A 303 15.44 -6.56 26.20
CA VAL A 303 16.69 -6.38 26.97
C VAL A 303 17.23 -4.97 26.69
N ASP A 304 17.62 -4.25 27.74
CA ASP A 304 18.15 -2.89 27.61
C ASP A 304 19.41 -2.85 26.73
N PRO A 305 19.54 -1.85 25.83
CA PRO A 305 20.71 -1.68 24.98
C PRO A 305 21.91 -1.17 25.78
N ILE A 306 23.11 -1.52 25.33
CA ILE A 306 24.36 -0.94 25.84
C ILE A 306 24.57 0.39 25.11
N PRO A 307 24.59 1.54 25.81
CA PRO A 307 24.67 2.85 25.16
C PRO A 307 25.92 3.04 24.28
N GLY A 308 25.74 3.79 23.20
CA GLY A 308 26.81 4.31 22.36
C GLY A 308 27.62 5.41 23.05
N ASN A 309 28.67 5.87 22.38
CA ASN A 309 29.46 7.03 22.80
C ASN A 309 29.86 7.87 21.59
N PHE A 310 29.84 9.19 21.77
CA PHE A 310 30.39 10.17 20.84
C PHE A 310 31.84 10.53 21.21
N SER A 311 32.55 11.20 20.31
CA SER A 311 33.78 11.92 20.64
C SER A 311 33.47 13.11 21.57
N ALA A 312 34.47 13.62 22.29
CA ALA A 312 34.32 14.78 23.18
C ALA A 312 33.79 16.03 22.45
N ASP A 313 34.12 16.18 21.17
CA ASP A 313 33.66 17.28 20.31
C ASP A 313 32.29 17.02 19.67
N GLY A 314 31.62 15.89 20.01
CA GLY A 314 30.32 15.49 19.46
C GLY A 314 30.31 15.18 17.95
N SER A 315 31.46 15.18 17.27
CA SER A 315 31.58 15.14 15.81
C SER A 315 31.52 13.71 15.22
N SER A 316 32.21 12.75 15.83
CA SER A 316 32.24 11.34 15.43
C SER A 316 31.63 10.40 16.48
N VAL A 317 31.09 9.27 16.02
CA VAL A 317 30.69 8.14 16.89
C VAL A 317 31.95 7.35 17.23
N THR A 318 32.22 7.14 18.51
CA THR A 318 33.38 6.35 18.99
C THR A 318 32.97 4.92 19.36
N LYS A 319 31.74 4.72 19.82
CA LYS A 319 31.10 3.41 19.99
C LYS A 319 29.63 3.49 19.56
N TYR A 320 29.16 2.52 18.77
CA TYR A 320 27.75 2.38 18.42
C TYR A 320 26.97 1.69 19.56
N VAL A 321 25.65 1.88 19.58
CA VAL A 321 24.73 1.15 20.47
C VAL A 321 24.78 -0.35 20.16
N GLU A 322 24.83 -1.19 21.19
CA GLU A 322 24.84 -2.67 21.07
C GLU A 322 23.58 -3.27 21.69
N TYR A 323 22.97 -4.24 20.99
CA TYR A 323 21.74 -4.93 21.38
C TYR A 323 22.04 -6.38 21.77
N PRO A 324 22.09 -6.72 23.08
CA PRO A 324 22.45 -8.07 23.53
C PRO A 324 21.29 -9.07 23.48
N GLY A 325 20.05 -8.60 23.65
CA GLY A 325 18.84 -9.42 23.51
C GLY A 325 18.52 -9.67 22.04
N VAL A 326 18.46 -10.93 21.63
CA VAL A 326 18.20 -11.35 20.23
C VAL A 326 17.26 -12.55 20.12
N ALA A 327 16.78 -13.11 21.24
CA ALA A 327 15.86 -14.23 21.21
C ALA A 327 14.48 -13.81 20.68
N VAL A 328 13.75 -14.78 20.13
CA VAL A 328 12.39 -14.57 19.59
C VAL A 328 11.36 -14.81 20.70
N ILE A 329 10.49 -13.82 20.92
CA ILE A 329 9.44 -13.85 21.93
C ILE A 329 8.24 -14.62 21.38
N GLY A 330 8.12 -15.89 21.79
CA GLY A 330 7.12 -16.82 21.25
C GLY A 330 5.66 -16.38 21.41
N GLU A 331 5.33 -15.65 22.48
CA GLU A 331 3.97 -15.10 22.65
C GLU A 331 3.65 -14.00 21.62
N THR A 332 4.57 -13.06 21.41
CA THR A 332 4.44 -12.00 20.40
C THR A 332 4.28 -12.59 19.01
N VAL A 333 5.05 -13.64 18.67
CA VAL A 333 4.87 -14.38 17.41
C VAL A 333 3.49 -15.03 17.32
N GLY A 334 2.99 -15.65 18.39
CA GLY A 334 1.65 -16.26 18.42
C GLY A 334 0.53 -15.26 18.11
N TRP A 335 0.58 -14.07 18.74
CA TRP A 335 -0.38 -13.01 18.47
C TRP A 335 -0.20 -12.35 17.09
N ALA A 336 1.03 -12.28 16.57
CA ALA A 336 1.29 -11.86 15.20
C ALA A 336 0.68 -12.84 14.18
N VAL A 337 0.82 -14.15 14.36
CA VAL A 337 0.15 -15.18 13.53
C VAL A 337 -1.36 -15.01 13.55
N PHE A 338 -1.95 -14.82 14.73
CA PHE A 338 -3.39 -14.59 14.88
C PHE A 338 -3.84 -13.31 14.13
N THR A 339 -3.09 -12.23 14.25
CA THR A 339 -3.39 -10.96 13.57
C THR A 339 -3.27 -11.08 12.05
N TRP A 340 -2.23 -11.74 11.55
CA TRP A 340 -2.06 -12.03 10.13
C TRP A 340 -3.17 -12.94 9.57
N PHE A 341 -3.67 -13.88 10.37
CA PHE A 341 -4.85 -14.66 10.03
C PHE A 341 -6.12 -13.79 9.93
N LEU A 342 -6.34 -12.85 10.85
CA LEU A 342 -7.47 -11.90 10.75
C LEU A 342 -7.37 -11.01 9.49
N VAL A 343 -6.18 -10.53 9.15
CA VAL A 343 -5.92 -9.77 7.91
C VAL A 343 -6.27 -10.65 6.68
N TRP A 344 -5.79 -11.90 6.64
CA TRP A 344 -6.10 -12.83 5.56
C TRP A 344 -7.61 -13.07 5.39
N VAL A 345 -8.31 -13.40 6.49
CA VAL A 345 -9.77 -13.60 6.49
C VAL A 345 -10.51 -12.35 6.00
N SER A 346 -9.97 -11.15 6.25
CA SER A 346 -10.63 -9.90 5.87
C SER A 346 -10.60 -9.60 4.36
N ILE A 347 -9.56 -10.01 3.63
CA ILE A 347 -9.31 -9.56 2.24
C ILE A 347 -9.22 -10.67 1.18
N PHE A 348 -9.22 -11.97 1.55
CA PHE A 348 -9.00 -13.07 0.59
C PHE A 348 -10.04 -13.17 -0.54
N ARG A 349 -11.28 -12.69 -0.33
CA ARG A 349 -12.33 -12.58 -1.38
C ARG A 349 -12.50 -11.17 -1.97
N GLY A 350 -11.65 -10.22 -1.58
CA GLY A 350 -11.69 -8.85 -2.09
C GLY A 350 -12.86 -8.02 -1.57
N VAL A 351 -13.09 -6.89 -2.24
CA VAL A 351 -13.95 -5.79 -1.78
C VAL A 351 -15.40 -6.16 -1.43
N GLY A 352 -15.91 -7.29 -1.95
CA GLY A 352 -17.21 -7.83 -1.54
C GLY A 352 -17.22 -8.36 -0.09
N LEU A 353 -16.12 -8.95 0.37
CA LEU A 353 -15.91 -9.37 1.76
C LEU A 353 -15.37 -8.22 2.61
N THR A 354 -14.35 -7.50 2.14
CA THR A 354 -13.80 -6.34 2.85
C THR A 354 -14.92 -5.35 3.19
N GLY A 355 -15.80 -5.07 2.23
CA GLY A 355 -16.97 -4.21 2.37
C GLY A 355 -18.06 -4.70 3.36
N ARG A 356 -17.95 -5.91 3.89
CA ARG A 356 -18.76 -6.38 5.03
C ARG A 356 -18.00 -6.30 6.34
N VAL A 357 -16.73 -6.69 6.35
CA VAL A 357 -15.84 -6.64 7.52
C VAL A 357 -15.79 -5.21 8.07
N VAL A 358 -15.71 -4.19 7.21
CA VAL A 358 -15.62 -2.77 7.62
C VAL A 358 -16.80 -2.25 8.44
N TYR A 359 -18.01 -2.82 8.28
CA TYR A 359 -19.15 -2.45 9.13
C TYR A 359 -18.94 -2.87 10.58
N PHE A 360 -18.29 -4.02 10.81
CA PHE A 360 -17.88 -4.46 12.14
C PHE A 360 -16.66 -3.65 12.62
N THR A 361 -15.60 -3.55 11.81
CA THR A 361 -14.34 -2.94 12.26
C THR A 361 -14.39 -1.43 12.44
N MET A 362 -15.35 -0.73 11.85
CA MET A 362 -15.58 0.70 12.12
C MET A 362 -16.79 0.94 13.02
N GLY A 363 -17.92 0.27 12.75
CA GLY A 363 -19.15 0.48 13.53
C GLY A 363 -18.99 0.15 15.00
N LEU A 364 -18.33 -0.96 15.34
CA LEU A 364 -18.18 -1.38 16.73
C LEU A 364 -17.20 -0.49 17.53
N PRO A 365 -15.99 -0.15 17.04
CA PRO A 365 -15.14 0.82 17.72
C PRO A 365 -15.79 2.18 17.95
N ILE A 366 -16.53 2.73 16.98
CA ILE A 366 -17.22 4.02 17.16
C ILE A 366 -18.18 3.97 18.38
N VAL A 367 -18.96 2.89 18.50
CA VAL A 367 -19.87 2.69 19.65
C VAL A 367 -19.09 2.56 20.97
N ILE A 368 -18.02 1.75 21.00
CA ILE A 368 -17.21 1.57 22.22
C ILE A 368 -16.46 2.86 22.60
N THR A 369 -15.98 3.64 21.63
CA THR A 369 -15.38 4.96 21.85
C THR A 369 -16.35 5.89 22.59
N PHE A 370 -17.64 5.95 22.22
CA PHE A 370 -18.62 6.74 22.98
C PHE A 370 -18.82 6.25 24.43
N ILE A 371 -18.81 4.93 24.66
CA ILE A 371 -18.89 4.34 26.01
C ILE A 371 -17.65 4.72 26.84
N LEU A 372 -16.45 4.62 26.25
CA LEU A 372 -15.18 4.99 26.89
C LEU A 372 -15.08 6.50 27.16
N ILE A 373 -15.64 7.35 26.30
CA ILE A 373 -15.76 8.80 26.55
C ILE A 373 -16.66 9.04 27.76
N GLY A 374 -17.86 8.45 27.78
CA GLY A 374 -18.79 8.58 28.91
C GLY A 374 -18.14 8.16 30.23
N ARG A 375 -17.37 7.07 30.22
CA ARG A 375 -16.61 6.65 31.41
C ARG A 375 -15.49 7.62 31.77
N SER A 376 -14.64 7.99 30.81
CA SER A 376 -13.48 8.87 31.07
C SER A 376 -13.89 10.24 31.61
N LEU A 377 -14.98 10.81 31.07
CA LEU A 377 -15.53 12.09 31.54
C LEU A 377 -16.27 12.00 32.89
N SER A 378 -16.66 10.79 33.33
CA SER A 378 -17.21 10.54 34.67
C SER A 378 -16.15 10.36 35.77
N LEU A 379 -14.86 10.41 35.42
CA LEU A 379 -13.77 10.34 36.41
C LEU A 379 -13.63 11.66 37.17
N GLU A 380 -13.18 11.56 38.42
CA GLU A 380 -12.81 12.72 39.22
C GLU A 380 -11.75 13.56 38.49
N ASN A 381 -11.80 14.87 38.62
CA ASN A 381 -10.88 15.82 37.95
C ASN A 381 -10.85 15.77 36.40
N ALA A 382 -11.62 14.93 35.70
CA ALA A 382 -11.63 14.84 34.23
C ALA A 382 -11.87 16.19 33.53
N ALA A 383 -12.67 17.08 34.14
CA ALA A 383 -12.91 18.45 33.66
C ALA A 383 -11.60 19.28 33.51
N ARG A 384 -10.56 19.00 34.29
CA ARG A 384 -9.23 19.64 34.16
C ARG A 384 -8.57 19.28 32.84
N GLY A 385 -8.66 18.02 32.44
CA GLY A 385 -8.13 17.54 31.17
C GLY A 385 -8.90 18.10 29.97
N VAL A 386 -10.24 18.11 30.05
CA VAL A 386 -11.09 18.77 29.03
C VAL A 386 -10.73 20.26 28.90
N ARG A 387 -10.46 20.95 30.03
CA ARG A 387 -10.00 22.34 30.02
C ARG A 387 -8.66 22.49 29.29
N PHE A 388 -7.69 21.59 29.49
CA PHE A 388 -6.43 21.59 28.74
C PHE A 388 -6.61 21.35 27.23
N PHE A 389 -7.65 20.65 26.81
CA PHE A 389 -7.94 20.42 25.39
C PHE A 389 -8.58 21.63 24.72
N TRP A 390 -9.69 22.15 25.27
CA TRP A 390 -10.57 23.13 24.62
C TRP A 390 -10.55 24.55 25.18
N ALA A 391 -10.00 24.78 26.38
CA ALA A 391 -10.10 26.06 27.09
C ALA A 391 -8.75 26.63 27.54
N THR A 392 -7.63 25.99 27.19
CA THR A 392 -6.28 26.53 27.35
C THR A 392 -5.83 27.15 26.03
N TRP A 393 -5.48 28.44 26.06
CA TRP A 393 -4.91 29.18 24.94
C TRP A 393 -3.52 29.70 25.31
N ASN A 394 -2.54 29.42 24.46
CA ASN A 394 -1.17 29.92 24.54
C ASN A 394 -0.70 30.38 23.14
N GLY A 395 -1.18 31.54 22.71
CA GLY A 395 -0.86 32.12 21.41
C GLY A 395 0.64 32.33 21.15
N SER A 396 1.48 32.41 22.19
CA SER A 396 2.94 32.52 22.03
C SER A 396 3.59 31.28 21.38
N GLN A 397 2.92 30.12 21.37
CA GLN A 397 3.40 28.93 20.68
C GLN A 397 3.32 29.03 19.15
N LEU A 398 2.41 29.86 18.61
CA LEU A 398 2.17 29.98 17.16
C LEU A 398 3.37 30.57 16.39
N SER A 399 4.28 31.28 17.07
CA SER A 399 5.52 31.79 16.48
C SER A 399 6.62 30.73 16.34
N ARG A 400 6.47 29.56 16.99
CA ARG A 400 7.45 28.47 16.96
C ARG A 400 7.15 27.54 15.78
N GLY A 401 8.12 27.30 14.91
CA GLY A 401 7.94 26.40 13.75
C GLY A 401 7.52 24.96 14.13
N THR A 402 7.84 24.50 15.33
CA THR A 402 7.52 23.16 15.84
C THR A 402 6.03 22.86 15.96
N ILE A 403 5.17 23.85 16.27
CA ILE A 403 3.72 23.62 16.32
C ILE A 403 3.15 23.38 14.91
N TRP A 404 3.67 24.09 13.91
CA TRP A 404 3.31 23.93 12.50
C TRP A 404 3.79 22.59 11.94
N GLN A 405 5.03 22.21 12.25
CA GLN A 405 5.62 20.94 11.87
C GLN A 405 4.85 19.75 12.46
N THR A 406 4.59 19.75 13.78
CA THR A 406 3.87 18.65 14.44
C THR A 406 2.42 18.54 14.00
N ALA A 407 1.74 19.67 13.75
CA ALA A 407 0.40 19.68 13.17
C ALA A 407 0.36 19.13 11.74
N CYS A 408 1.27 19.57 10.87
CA CYS A 408 1.36 19.09 9.49
C CYS A 408 1.68 17.58 9.43
N GLY A 409 2.66 17.13 10.23
CA GLY A 409 2.97 15.71 10.38
C GLY A 409 1.75 14.91 10.84
N GLN A 410 1.08 15.33 11.92
CA GLN A 410 -0.10 14.63 12.43
C GLN A 410 -1.20 14.51 11.36
N VAL A 411 -1.42 15.53 10.53
CA VAL A 411 -2.40 15.46 9.43
C VAL A 411 -2.05 14.36 8.43
N PHE A 412 -0.79 14.24 8.00
CA PHE A 412 -0.39 13.16 7.08
C PHE A 412 -0.50 11.77 7.71
N PHE A 413 0.03 11.59 8.93
CA PHE A 413 0.00 10.29 9.60
C PHE A 413 -1.41 9.85 10.00
N SER A 414 -2.31 10.79 10.32
CA SER A 414 -3.70 10.51 10.66
C SER A 414 -4.56 10.24 9.42
N THR A 415 -4.38 11.01 8.34
CA THR A 415 -5.20 10.80 7.14
C THR A 415 -4.78 9.60 6.31
N GLY A 416 -3.52 9.15 6.42
CA GLY A 416 -3.01 7.98 5.67
C GLY A 416 -2.82 8.22 4.16
N VAL A 417 -2.87 9.49 3.74
CA VAL A 417 -2.47 9.92 2.38
C VAL A 417 -1.02 9.53 2.15
N GLY A 418 -0.69 8.97 0.99
CA GLY A 418 0.67 8.51 0.68
C GLY A 418 0.93 7.02 0.92
N PHE A 419 -0.05 6.27 1.45
CA PHE A 419 0.05 4.82 1.63
C PHE A 419 -0.53 4.02 0.44
N GLY A 420 -1.08 4.69 -0.57
CA GLY A 420 -1.56 4.08 -1.81
C GLY A 420 -2.84 3.24 -1.70
N TYR A 421 -3.34 2.94 -0.50
CA TYR A 421 -4.60 2.22 -0.35
C TYR A 421 -5.81 3.04 -0.80
N PHE A 422 -5.80 4.38 -0.70
CA PHE A 422 -6.87 5.22 -1.24
C PHE A 422 -7.00 5.11 -2.76
N THR A 423 -5.90 5.27 -3.49
CA THR A 423 -5.84 5.07 -4.94
C THR A 423 -6.32 3.66 -5.33
N SER A 424 -5.88 2.65 -4.57
CA SER A 424 -6.27 1.24 -4.78
C SER A 424 -7.77 1.00 -4.50
N TYR A 425 -8.32 1.57 -3.44
CA TYR A 425 -9.74 1.45 -3.07
C TYR A 425 -10.65 2.23 -4.01
N ALA A 426 -10.25 3.43 -4.44
CA ALA A 426 -10.96 4.23 -5.42
C ALA A 426 -11.04 3.54 -6.79
N SER A 427 -10.05 2.70 -7.15
CA SER A 427 -10.11 1.90 -8.37
C SER A 427 -11.28 0.91 -8.43
N TYR A 428 -11.82 0.51 -7.27
CA TYR A 428 -12.97 -0.38 -7.13
C TYR A 428 -14.31 0.37 -7.03
N ASN A 429 -14.31 1.71 -7.08
CA ASN A 429 -15.54 2.50 -7.18
C ASN A 429 -16.18 2.39 -8.57
N GLN A 430 -17.45 2.78 -8.67
CA GLN A 430 -18.10 3.02 -9.96
C GLN A 430 -17.38 4.15 -10.71
N LYS A 431 -17.29 4.06 -12.05
CA LYS A 431 -16.50 5.00 -12.88
C LYS A 431 -16.86 6.46 -12.58
N TYR A 432 -18.14 6.77 -12.49
CA TYR A 432 -18.68 8.12 -12.28
C TYR A 432 -19.10 8.40 -10.81
N SER A 433 -18.40 7.83 -9.81
CA SER A 433 -18.59 8.18 -8.39
C SER A 433 -18.07 9.58 -8.05
N ASN A 434 -18.62 10.21 -7.00
CA ASN A 434 -18.29 11.58 -6.59
C ASN A 434 -17.01 11.64 -5.72
N ALA A 435 -15.86 11.53 -6.37
CA ALA A 435 -14.54 11.51 -5.72
C ALA A 435 -14.30 12.70 -4.76
N VAL A 436 -14.68 13.93 -5.16
CA VAL A 436 -14.42 15.14 -4.35
C VAL A 436 -15.22 15.13 -3.05
N MET A 437 -16.51 14.77 -3.12
CA MET A 437 -17.36 14.63 -1.93
C MET A 437 -16.85 13.50 -1.03
N ASP A 438 -16.41 12.38 -1.61
CA ASP A 438 -15.85 11.24 -0.86
C ASP A 438 -14.56 11.63 -0.11
N SER A 439 -13.61 12.32 -0.76
CA SER A 439 -12.38 12.82 -0.10
C SER A 439 -12.68 13.75 1.07
N ILE A 440 -13.63 14.68 0.91
CA ILE A 440 -14.03 15.59 1.99
C ILE A 440 -14.69 14.81 3.14
N MET A 441 -15.56 13.84 2.84
CA MET A 441 -16.21 13.00 3.85
C MET A 441 -15.21 12.14 4.62
N ILE A 442 -14.24 11.51 3.96
CA ILE A 442 -13.20 10.70 4.60
C ILE A 442 -12.37 11.55 5.57
N VAL A 443 -11.77 12.65 5.09
CA VAL A 443 -10.92 13.51 5.94
C VAL A 443 -11.72 14.14 7.07
N SER A 444 -12.92 14.66 6.80
CA SER A 444 -13.75 15.30 7.84
C SER A 444 -14.21 14.29 8.90
N SER A 445 -14.51 13.05 8.51
CA SER A 445 -14.87 11.99 9.47
C SER A 445 -13.68 11.56 10.31
N ASN A 446 -12.48 11.52 9.73
CA ASN A 446 -11.24 11.24 10.45
C ASN A 446 -10.93 12.33 11.49
N VAL A 447 -10.96 13.60 11.07
CA VAL A 447 -10.78 14.79 11.94
C VAL A 447 -11.80 14.76 13.09
N LEU A 448 -13.07 14.48 12.79
CA LEU A 448 -14.12 14.38 13.80
C LEU A 448 -13.88 13.22 14.77
N PHE A 449 -13.55 12.03 14.26
CA PHE A 449 -13.31 10.85 15.08
C PHE A 449 -12.15 11.05 16.06
N GLU A 450 -11.01 11.59 15.61
CA GLU A 450 -9.86 11.81 16.51
C GLU A 450 -10.11 12.90 17.56
N ASN A 451 -10.87 13.94 17.21
CA ASN A 451 -11.33 14.96 18.17
C ASN A 451 -12.25 14.38 19.25
N VAL A 452 -13.17 13.52 18.85
CA VAL A 452 -14.11 12.86 19.77
C VAL A 452 -13.37 11.82 20.62
N ALA A 453 -12.50 11.00 20.02
CA ALA A 453 -11.68 10.00 20.72
C ALA A 453 -10.69 10.62 21.73
N ALA A 454 -10.16 11.83 21.45
CA ALA A 454 -9.25 12.54 22.33
C ALA A 454 -9.83 12.79 23.74
N PHE A 455 -11.16 12.92 23.89
CA PHE A 455 -11.79 13.06 25.20
C PHE A 455 -11.53 11.87 26.14
N ILE A 456 -11.28 10.66 25.61
CA ILE A 456 -10.89 9.49 26.41
C ILE A 456 -9.55 9.76 27.12
N VAL A 457 -8.54 10.19 26.35
CA VAL A 457 -7.19 10.44 26.87
C VAL A 457 -7.17 11.69 27.74
N TYR A 458 -7.84 12.77 27.34
CA TYR A 458 -7.89 14.00 28.14
C TYR A 458 -8.64 13.80 29.46
N GLY A 459 -9.76 13.07 29.51
CA GLY A 459 -10.42 12.75 30.78
C GLY A 459 -9.50 11.99 31.74
N VAL A 460 -8.75 11.02 31.23
CA VAL A 460 -7.72 10.27 31.98
C VAL A 460 -6.55 11.15 32.44
N ILE A 461 -6.06 12.05 31.59
CA ILE A 461 -5.02 13.05 31.94
C ILE A 461 -5.51 13.95 33.09
N GLY A 462 -6.77 14.37 33.06
CA GLY A 462 -7.40 15.15 34.13
C GLY A 462 -7.48 14.38 35.44
N PHE A 463 -7.89 13.11 35.37
CA PHE A 463 -7.97 12.18 36.50
C PHE A 463 -6.61 11.89 37.15
N LEU A 464 -5.60 11.54 36.34
CA LEU A 464 -4.23 11.29 36.82
C LEU A 464 -3.46 12.59 37.16
N GLY A 465 -4.04 13.77 36.93
CA GLY A 465 -3.43 15.06 37.27
C GLY A 465 -2.24 15.47 36.40
N ILE A 466 -2.04 14.85 35.24
CA ILE A 466 -0.88 15.08 34.35
C ILE A 466 -0.97 16.50 33.74
N THR A 467 0.12 17.28 33.83
CA THR A 467 0.17 18.69 33.40
C THR A 467 1.10 18.92 32.20
N PRO A 468 0.73 19.75 31.21
CA PRO A 468 1.62 20.10 30.12
C PRO A 468 2.86 20.85 30.62
N GLY A 469 4.06 20.36 30.30
CA GLY A 469 5.33 21.01 30.63
C GLY A 469 6.07 20.48 31.86
N GLY A 470 5.64 19.37 32.46
CA GLY A 470 6.32 18.70 33.57
C GLY A 470 7.66 17.99 33.22
N GLY A 471 8.44 18.55 32.30
CA GLY A 471 9.72 17.98 31.82
C GLY A 471 9.56 17.04 30.62
N GLU A 472 8.70 16.05 30.70
CA GLU A 472 8.56 15.02 29.67
C GLU A 472 7.42 15.26 28.66
N ARG A 473 7.66 14.87 27.40
CA ARG A 473 6.64 14.90 26.34
C ARG A 473 5.85 13.60 26.36
N LEU A 474 4.53 13.70 26.31
CA LEU A 474 3.65 12.54 26.29
C LEU A 474 3.77 11.80 24.94
N GLY A 475 4.21 10.54 24.95
CA GLY A 475 4.37 9.70 23.75
C GLY A 475 3.17 8.78 23.48
N SER A 476 2.94 8.39 22.22
CA SER A 476 1.80 7.52 21.84
C SER A 476 1.79 6.17 22.57
N PHE A 477 2.97 5.53 22.69
CA PHE A 477 3.15 4.28 23.43
C PHE A 477 2.87 4.47 24.93
N VAL A 478 3.38 5.56 25.52
CA VAL A 478 3.11 5.93 26.91
C VAL A 478 1.61 6.10 27.16
N VAL A 479 0.88 6.78 26.26
CA VAL A 479 -0.59 6.91 26.38
C VAL A 479 -1.27 5.54 26.35
N GLY A 480 -0.98 4.71 25.35
CA GLY A 480 -1.69 3.46 25.10
C GLY A 480 -1.39 2.33 26.10
N PHE A 481 -0.14 2.21 26.53
CA PHE A 481 0.34 1.08 27.32
C PHE A 481 0.66 1.41 28.78
N ILE A 482 0.83 2.69 29.13
CA ILE A 482 1.12 3.11 30.52
C ILE A 482 -0.02 3.98 31.08
N THR A 483 -0.32 5.12 30.48
CA THR A 483 -1.28 6.12 31.00
C THR A 483 -2.72 5.59 31.06
N LEU A 484 -3.26 5.11 29.94
CA LEU A 484 -4.63 4.56 29.92
C LEU A 484 -4.76 3.31 30.80
N PRO A 485 -3.83 2.33 30.77
CA PRO A 485 -3.93 1.14 31.61
C PRO A 485 -3.79 1.44 33.10
N THR A 486 -2.92 2.38 33.50
CA THR A 486 -2.80 2.87 34.88
C THR A 486 -4.14 3.41 35.38
N ALA A 487 -4.79 4.29 34.62
CA ALA A 487 -6.08 4.86 35.00
C ALA A 487 -7.17 3.78 35.11
N VAL A 488 -7.16 2.79 34.21
CA VAL A 488 -8.11 1.66 34.24
C VAL A 488 -8.01 0.84 35.54
N THR A 489 -6.81 0.63 36.09
CA THR A 489 -6.67 -0.11 37.38
C THR A 489 -7.34 0.57 38.56
N GLN A 490 -7.55 1.89 38.48
CA GLN A 490 -8.18 2.68 39.54
C GLN A 490 -9.72 2.78 39.38
N MET A 491 -10.29 2.16 38.34
CA MET A 491 -11.73 2.20 38.08
C MET A 491 -12.47 1.00 38.70
N PRO A 492 -13.68 1.19 39.25
CA PRO A 492 -14.56 0.07 39.58
C PRO A 492 -14.87 -0.75 38.31
N GLY A 493 -14.72 -2.07 38.42
CA GLY A 493 -14.84 -2.97 37.27
C GLY A 493 -13.68 -2.88 36.28
N ALA A 494 -12.46 -2.56 36.74
CA ALA A 494 -11.24 -2.36 35.93
C ALA A 494 -11.09 -3.35 34.75
N ASN A 495 -11.30 -4.65 34.96
CA ASN A 495 -11.26 -5.69 33.93
C ASN A 495 -12.17 -5.40 32.72
N PHE A 496 -13.41 -4.94 32.95
CA PHE A 496 -14.35 -4.61 31.86
C PHE A 496 -13.85 -3.44 31.01
N TRP A 497 -13.33 -2.39 31.65
CA TRP A 497 -12.75 -1.25 30.95
C TRP A 497 -11.47 -1.61 30.19
N ALA A 498 -10.63 -2.48 30.76
CA ALA A 498 -9.43 -3.01 30.11
C ALA A 498 -9.79 -3.82 28.85
N VAL A 499 -10.73 -4.77 28.97
CA VAL A 499 -11.23 -5.56 27.83
C VAL A 499 -11.74 -4.65 26.72
N MET A 500 -12.59 -3.66 27.03
CA MET A 500 -13.11 -2.73 26.00
C MET A 500 -12.01 -1.86 25.37
N LEU A 501 -11.07 -1.34 26.16
CA LEU A 501 -9.96 -0.52 25.66
C LEU A 501 -9.09 -1.30 24.67
N PHE A 502 -8.55 -2.45 25.09
CA PHE A 502 -7.63 -3.22 24.25
C PHE A 502 -8.32 -3.91 23.08
N PHE A 503 -9.59 -4.31 23.22
CA PHE A 503 -10.39 -4.75 22.09
C PHE A 503 -10.57 -3.64 21.05
N THR A 504 -10.89 -2.41 21.47
CA THR A 504 -11.05 -1.26 20.57
C THR A 504 -9.74 -0.92 19.86
N LEU A 505 -8.62 -0.89 20.60
CA LEU A 505 -7.28 -0.67 20.04
C LEU A 505 -6.91 -1.75 19.01
N MET A 506 -7.22 -3.01 19.28
CA MET A 506 -7.01 -4.12 18.33
C MET A 506 -7.84 -3.94 17.06
N VAL A 507 -9.15 -3.68 17.19
CA VAL A 507 -10.08 -3.59 16.05
C VAL A 507 -9.77 -2.39 15.15
N LEU A 508 -9.51 -1.21 15.74
CA LEU A 508 -9.05 -0.02 15.01
C LEU A 508 -7.68 -0.24 14.35
N GLY A 509 -6.82 -1.04 14.99
CA GLY A 509 -5.51 -1.35 14.47
C GLY A 509 -5.56 -2.26 13.23
N TYR A 510 -6.13 -3.45 13.37
CA TYR A 510 -6.07 -4.45 12.29
C TYR A 510 -6.83 -4.02 11.02
N SER A 511 -7.78 -3.07 11.12
CA SER A 511 -8.42 -2.48 9.93
C SER A 511 -7.43 -1.71 9.06
N SER A 512 -6.53 -0.94 9.68
CA SER A 512 -5.47 -0.22 8.97
C SER A 512 -4.45 -1.19 8.38
N ALA A 513 -4.12 -2.26 9.12
CA ALA A 513 -3.20 -3.30 8.66
C ALA A 513 -3.70 -4.00 7.39
N PHE A 514 -4.98 -4.40 7.32
CA PHE A 514 -5.48 -5.04 6.09
C PHE A 514 -5.58 -4.05 4.92
N ALA A 515 -5.83 -2.77 5.16
CA ALA A 515 -5.92 -1.76 4.10
C ALA A 515 -4.57 -1.55 3.37
N MET A 516 -3.48 -1.45 4.13
CA MET A 516 -2.11 -1.37 3.57
C MET A 516 -1.76 -2.63 2.76
N VAL A 517 -2.09 -3.82 3.27
CA VAL A 517 -1.81 -5.09 2.61
C VAL A 517 -2.66 -5.28 1.35
N ASP A 518 -3.91 -4.83 1.35
CA ASP A 518 -4.81 -4.92 0.19
C ASP A 518 -4.35 -4.02 -0.98
N ALA A 519 -3.64 -2.92 -0.71
CA ALA A 519 -3.01 -2.11 -1.76
C ALA A 519 -1.95 -2.91 -2.56
N ILE A 520 -1.17 -3.74 -1.86
CA ILE A 520 -0.14 -4.62 -2.47
C ILE A 520 -0.80 -5.78 -3.22
N VAL A 521 -1.85 -6.37 -2.64
CA VAL A 521 -2.67 -7.38 -3.32
C VAL A 521 -3.29 -6.79 -4.58
N THR A 522 -3.77 -5.54 -4.54
CA THR A 522 -4.30 -4.82 -5.71
C THR A 522 -3.22 -4.67 -6.80
N LEU A 523 -2.02 -4.21 -6.45
CA LEU A 523 -0.88 -4.12 -7.37
C LEU A 523 -0.56 -5.48 -8.03
N ILE A 524 -0.46 -6.55 -7.25
CA ILE A 524 -0.13 -7.88 -7.78
C ILE A 524 -1.27 -8.40 -8.67
N MET A 525 -2.53 -8.19 -8.29
CA MET A 525 -3.70 -8.61 -9.08
C MET A 525 -3.85 -7.81 -10.39
N ASP A 526 -3.51 -6.51 -10.39
CA ASP A 526 -3.53 -5.66 -11.58
C ASP A 526 -2.46 -6.04 -12.60
N ALA A 527 -1.39 -6.72 -12.19
CA ALA A 527 -0.41 -7.34 -13.10
C ALA A 527 -0.92 -8.65 -13.76
N HIS A 528 -2.18 -9.05 -13.53
CA HIS A 528 -2.81 -10.29 -14.02
C HIS A 528 -1.99 -11.57 -13.77
N PRO A 529 -1.79 -11.95 -12.49
CA PRO A 529 -1.01 -13.12 -12.12
C PRO A 529 -1.75 -14.40 -12.50
N ARG A 530 -1.02 -15.49 -12.75
CA ARG A 530 -1.61 -16.81 -13.05
C ARG A 530 -2.39 -17.43 -11.87
N PHE A 531 -2.24 -16.89 -10.67
CA PHE A 531 -2.85 -17.38 -9.44
C PHE A 531 -4.11 -16.59 -9.08
N SER A 532 -5.12 -17.26 -8.54
CA SER A 532 -6.33 -16.58 -8.06
C SER A 532 -6.06 -15.76 -6.80
N ARG A 533 -6.85 -14.69 -6.61
CA ARG A 533 -6.72 -13.75 -5.48
C ARG A 533 -6.49 -14.41 -4.11
N PRO A 534 -7.22 -15.48 -3.70
CA PRO A 534 -6.95 -16.14 -2.41
C PRO A 534 -5.52 -16.66 -2.27
N TRP A 535 -4.92 -17.24 -3.32
CA TRP A 535 -3.54 -17.71 -3.30
C TRP A 535 -2.53 -16.56 -3.24
N VAL A 536 -2.81 -15.47 -3.95
CA VAL A 536 -2.00 -14.23 -3.88
C VAL A 536 -2.04 -13.65 -2.47
N VAL A 537 -3.22 -13.52 -1.87
CA VAL A 537 -3.39 -13.03 -0.49
C VAL A 537 -2.68 -13.94 0.52
N THR A 538 -2.78 -15.27 0.39
CA THR A 538 -2.02 -16.20 1.24
C THR A 538 -0.51 -16.00 1.11
N ALA A 539 0.02 -15.89 -0.11
CA ALA A 539 1.45 -15.70 -0.34
C ALA A 539 1.97 -14.37 0.22
N VAL A 540 1.20 -13.28 0.02
CA VAL A 540 1.52 -11.95 0.59
C VAL A 540 1.49 -12.00 2.12
N VAL A 541 0.42 -12.50 2.73
CA VAL A 541 0.31 -12.56 4.21
C VAL A 541 1.43 -13.41 4.83
N LEU A 542 1.81 -14.53 4.20
CA LEU A 542 2.94 -15.34 4.67
C LEU A 542 4.29 -14.61 4.55
N ALA A 543 4.52 -13.89 3.45
CA ALA A 543 5.73 -13.06 3.30
C ALA A 543 5.78 -11.95 4.35
N PHE A 544 4.66 -11.28 4.61
CA PHE A 544 4.53 -10.24 5.63
C PHE A 544 4.71 -10.78 7.05
N PHE A 545 4.21 -11.97 7.34
CA PHE A 545 4.50 -12.67 8.59
C PHE A 545 6.01 -12.92 8.76
N CYS A 546 6.72 -13.39 7.73
CA CYS A 546 8.17 -13.54 7.79
C CYS A 546 8.89 -12.20 8.03
N LEU A 547 8.43 -11.11 7.40
CA LEU A 547 8.94 -9.74 7.66
C LEU A 547 8.61 -9.21 9.06
N THR A 548 7.64 -9.81 9.76
CA THR A 548 7.25 -9.45 11.13
C THR A 548 8.20 -10.05 12.17
N LEU A 549 8.81 -11.21 11.89
CA LEU A 549 9.62 -11.96 12.86
C LEU A 549 10.78 -11.16 13.50
N PRO A 550 11.55 -10.29 12.78
CA PRO A 550 12.60 -9.47 13.40
C PRO A 550 12.10 -8.48 14.45
N TYR A 551 10.82 -8.07 14.37
CA TYR A 551 10.20 -7.19 15.35
C TYR A 551 9.60 -7.97 16.55
N CYS A 552 9.57 -9.30 16.50
CA CYS A 552 9.13 -10.16 17.60
C CYS A 552 10.29 -10.64 18.49
N THR A 553 11.44 -9.96 18.46
CA THR A 553 12.63 -10.29 19.27
C THR A 553 12.77 -9.38 20.50
N GLU A 554 13.68 -9.74 21.40
CA GLU A 554 14.10 -8.95 22.58
C GLU A 554 14.72 -7.57 22.25
N PHE A 555 14.99 -7.25 20.97
CA PHE A 555 15.35 -5.90 20.51
C PHE A 555 14.30 -5.29 19.55
N GLY A 556 13.21 -6.02 19.29
CA GLY A 556 12.25 -5.74 18.22
C GLY A 556 11.54 -4.40 18.37
N PHE A 557 11.40 -3.89 19.59
CA PHE A 557 10.89 -2.55 19.88
C PHE A 557 11.81 -1.44 19.38
N TYR A 558 13.13 -1.57 19.58
CA TYR A 558 14.09 -0.57 19.10
C TYR A 558 14.21 -0.61 17.57
N LEU A 559 14.10 -1.79 16.97
CA LEU A 559 13.98 -1.93 15.52
C LEU A 559 12.68 -1.29 15.00
N LEU A 560 11.57 -1.46 15.73
CA LEU A 560 10.29 -0.82 15.41
C LEU A 560 10.39 0.70 15.46
N ASP A 561 10.91 1.28 16.56
CA ASP A 561 11.03 2.74 16.70
C ASP A 561 11.96 3.33 15.64
N GLY A 562 13.11 2.68 15.39
CA GLY A 562 14.05 3.05 14.35
C GLY A 562 13.44 3.05 12.95
N VAL A 563 12.70 2.01 12.58
CA VAL A 563 12.06 1.92 11.26
C VAL A 563 10.83 2.83 11.16
N ASP A 564 9.95 2.86 12.16
CA ASP A 564 8.74 3.69 12.16
C ASP A 564 9.09 5.17 12.05
N ARG A 565 10.06 5.66 12.82
CA ARG A 565 10.50 7.06 12.73
C ARG A 565 10.90 7.43 11.31
N TRP A 566 11.76 6.65 10.68
CA TRP A 566 12.37 7.05 9.40
C TRP A 566 11.53 6.74 8.17
N ILE A 567 10.71 5.68 8.18
CA ILE A 567 9.73 5.48 7.09
C ILE A 567 8.69 6.61 7.08
N ASN A 568 8.34 7.13 8.27
CA ASN A 568 7.42 8.25 8.44
C ASN A 568 8.07 9.60 8.06
N ASP A 569 9.19 9.96 8.67
CA ASP A 569 9.81 11.29 8.54
C ASP A 569 10.58 11.49 7.22
N VAL A 570 11.07 10.41 6.59
CA VAL A 570 11.77 10.47 5.28
C VAL A 570 10.88 9.88 4.18
N GLY A 571 10.45 8.62 4.34
CA GLY A 571 9.76 7.87 3.29
C GLY A 571 8.43 8.50 2.87
N LEU A 572 7.45 8.51 3.77
CA LEU A 572 6.10 9.00 3.51
C LEU A 572 6.10 10.46 3.04
N VAL A 573 6.78 11.35 3.78
CA VAL A 573 6.84 12.79 3.45
C VAL A 573 7.42 13.02 2.06
N PHE A 574 8.49 12.31 1.68
CA PHE A 574 9.07 12.44 0.34
C PHE A 574 8.16 11.86 -0.75
N VAL A 575 7.49 10.73 -0.50
CA VAL A 575 6.56 10.12 -1.45
C VAL A 575 5.38 11.04 -1.75
N VAL A 576 4.78 11.64 -0.73
CA VAL A 576 3.67 12.60 -0.91
C VAL A 576 4.16 13.91 -1.54
N TRP A 577 5.38 14.37 -1.23
CA TRP A 577 6.00 15.49 -1.94
C TRP A 577 6.15 15.17 -3.44
N ALA A 578 6.66 13.98 -3.75
CA ALA A 578 6.91 13.54 -5.10
C ALA A 578 5.61 13.42 -5.89
N GLU A 579 4.54 12.83 -5.35
CA GLU A 579 3.27 12.71 -6.06
C GLU A 579 2.64 14.08 -6.36
N CYS A 580 2.70 15.02 -5.42
CA CYS A 580 2.18 16.38 -5.59
C CYS A 580 2.90 17.12 -6.72
N VAL A 581 4.23 17.14 -6.70
CA VAL A 581 5.02 17.89 -7.70
C VAL A 581 5.04 17.18 -9.04
N THR A 582 5.28 15.86 -9.06
CA THR A 582 5.47 15.13 -10.32
C THR A 582 4.16 15.00 -11.09
N SER A 583 3.01 14.78 -10.43
CA SER A 583 1.71 14.74 -11.12
C SER A 583 1.34 16.10 -11.72
N THR A 584 1.54 17.20 -10.98
CA THR A 584 1.20 18.55 -11.45
C THR A 584 2.20 19.14 -12.45
N THR A 585 3.40 18.55 -12.60
CA THR A 585 4.46 19.02 -13.51
C THR A 585 4.66 18.14 -14.74
N LEU A 586 4.54 16.82 -14.61
CA LEU A 586 4.78 15.86 -15.70
C LEU A 586 3.50 15.47 -16.46
N TYR A 587 2.30 15.76 -15.94
CA TYR A 587 1.08 15.57 -16.74
C TYR A 587 1.08 16.49 -17.96
N ARG A 588 0.99 15.90 -19.15
CA ARG A 588 0.95 16.60 -20.46
C ARG A 588 2.04 17.68 -20.62
N TRP A 589 3.23 17.43 -20.06
CA TRP A 589 4.38 18.35 -20.14
C TRP A 589 4.83 18.65 -21.58
N ARG A 590 4.58 17.71 -22.51
CA ARG A 590 4.83 17.87 -23.95
C ARG A 590 4.06 19.05 -24.54
N ASP A 591 2.81 19.25 -24.13
CA ASP A 591 1.98 20.38 -24.56
C ASP A 591 2.64 21.69 -24.14
N VAL A 592 3.09 21.79 -22.88
CA VAL A 592 3.78 22.98 -22.34
C VAL A 592 5.04 23.27 -23.15
N VAL A 593 5.87 22.26 -23.41
CA VAL A 593 7.07 22.39 -24.25
C VAL A 593 6.74 22.76 -25.69
N GLY A 594 5.65 22.23 -26.25
CA GLY A 594 5.14 22.59 -27.57
C GLY A 594 4.65 24.04 -27.65
N GLN A 595 4.12 24.60 -26.56
CA GLN A 595 3.57 25.95 -26.49
C GLN A 595 4.60 27.04 -26.12
N VAL A 596 5.55 26.77 -25.22
CA VAL A 596 6.55 27.78 -24.78
C VAL A 596 8.00 27.41 -25.11
N GLY A 597 8.29 26.18 -25.51
CA GLY A 597 9.65 25.69 -25.74
C GLY A 597 10.29 25.04 -24.51
N LEU A 598 11.22 24.11 -24.77
CA LEU A 598 11.92 23.36 -23.73
C LEU A 598 12.77 24.25 -22.79
N PRO A 599 13.50 25.29 -23.25
CA PRO A 599 14.28 26.15 -22.35
C PRO A 599 13.41 26.81 -21.28
N ALA A 600 12.25 27.35 -21.65
CA ALA A 600 11.32 27.98 -20.71
C ALA A 600 10.76 26.99 -19.68
N PHE A 601 10.38 25.79 -20.12
CA PHE A 601 9.95 24.72 -19.22
C PHE A 601 11.05 24.32 -18.23
N LEU A 602 12.30 24.19 -18.68
CA LEU A 602 13.43 23.84 -17.82
C LEU A 602 13.81 24.96 -16.85
N SER A 603 13.83 26.23 -17.29
CA SER A 603 14.16 27.37 -16.42
C SER A 603 13.17 27.55 -15.27
N PHE A 604 11.87 27.43 -15.54
CA PHE A 604 10.87 27.55 -14.47
C PHE A 604 10.93 26.40 -13.49
N ASN A 605 10.94 25.15 -13.99
CA ASN A 605 10.98 23.99 -13.10
C ASN A 605 12.32 23.94 -12.34
N GLY A 606 13.44 24.29 -12.98
CA GLY A 606 14.74 24.44 -12.33
C GLY A 606 14.73 25.47 -11.20
N GLY A 607 14.12 26.64 -11.41
CA GLY A 607 13.93 27.64 -10.36
C GLY A 607 12.95 27.21 -9.26
N PHE A 608 11.93 26.43 -9.61
CA PHE A 608 10.93 25.92 -8.66
C PHE A 608 11.50 24.81 -7.76
N PHE A 609 12.11 23.77 -8.33
CA PHE A 609 12.79 22.73 -7.57
C PHE A 609 14.03 23.27 -6.84
N GLY A 610 14.85 24.09 -7.51
CA GLY A 610 16.02 24.72 -6.92
C GLY A 610 15.67 25.66 -5.78
N GLY A 611 14.57 26.42 -5.90
CA GLY A 611 14.04 27.28 -4.85
C GLY A 611 13.58 26.50 -3.62
N MET A 612 12.92 25.35 -3.80
CA MET A 612 12.62 24.45 -2.69
C MET A 612 13.90 23.92 -2.04
N VAL A 613 14.77 23.25 -2.80
CA VAL A 613 15.95 22.54 -2.25
C VAL A 613 16.93 23.52 -1.59
N LEU A 614 17.33 24.59 -2.29
CA LEU A 614 18.33 25.54 -1.79
C LEU A 614 17.74 26.49 -0.74
N GLY A 615 16.48 26.93 -0.90
CA GLY A 615 15.80 27.73 0.11
C GLY A 615 15.66 26.99 1.44
N VAL A 616 15.29 25.71 1.38
CA VAL A 616 15.21 24.83 2.55
C VAL A 616 16.59 24.54 3.16
N ALA A 617 17.62 24.27 2.35
CA ALA A 617 18.98 24.06 2.85
C ALA A 617 19.51 25.31 3.61
N ILE A 618 19.26 26.51 3.08
CA ILE A 618 19.64 27.77 3.72
C ILE A 618 18.76 28.09 4.93
N ALA A 619 17.50 27.65 4.94
CA ALA A 619 16.62 27.76 6.10
C ALA A 619 17.19 27.04 7.34
N GLN A 620 17.74 25.84 7.13
CA GLN A 620 18.40 25.05 8.16
C GLN A 620 19.81 25.55 8.50
N ALA A 621 20.59 25.99 7.49
CA ALA A 621 21.98 26.38 7.68
C ALA A 621 22.19 27.81 8.24
N VAL A 622 21.24 28.72 8.04
CA VAL A 622 21.38 30.15 8.42
C VAL A 622 20.19 30.64 9.22
N SER A 623 19.00 30.72 8.60
CA SER A 623 17.75 31.07 9.28
C SER A 623 16.55 30.82 8.36
N PRO A 624 15.35 30.52 8.91
CA PRO A 624 14.13 30.36 8.11
C PRO A 624 13.81 31.54 7.19
N VAL A 625 14.11 32.77 7.63
CA VAL A 625 13.89 33.99 6.83
C VAL A 625 14.86 34.06 5.65
N ALA A 626 16.15 33.80 5.87
CA ALA A 626 17.15 33.75 4.79
C ALA A 626 16.81 32.66 3.76
N GLY A 627 16.40 31.47 4.23
CA GLY A 627 15.97 30.37 3.38
C GLY A 627 14.75 30.71 2.53
N ALA A 628 13.72 31.34 3.13
CA ALA A 628 12.55 31.82 2.40
C ALA A 628 12.93 32.86 1.33
N CYS A 629 13.75 33.86 1.67
CA CYS A 629 14.21 34.88 0.72
C CYS A 629 14.95 34.27 -0.48
N VAL A 630 15.87 33.33 -0.25
CA VAL A 630 16.61 32.67 -1.34
C VAL A 630 15.71 31.74 -2.15
N GLY A 631 14.82 30.98 -1.50
CA GLY A 631 13.87 30.09 -2.18
C GLY A 631 12.94 30.84 -3.12
N PHE A 632 12.31 31.93 -2.64
CA PHE A 632 11.50 32.82 -3.49
C PHE A 632 12.33 33.53 -4.56
N GLY A 633 13.55 33.98 -4.24
CA GLY A 633 14.45 34.62 -5.20
C GLY A 633 14.79 33.71 -6.38
N ILE A 634 15.21 32.48 -6.12
CA ILE A 634 15.53 31.47 -7.16
C ILE A 634 14.29 31.11 -7.98
N PHE A 635 13.13 30.97 -7.34
CA PHE A 635 11.86 30.74 -8.04
C PHE A 635 11.49 31.90 -8.99
N ILE A 636 11.60 33.14 -8.52
CA ILE A 636 11.33 34.35 -9.32
C ILE A 636 12.32 34.45 -10.49
N ILE A 637 13.62 34.19 -10.27
CA ILE A 637 14.63 34.18 -11.34
C ILE A 637 14.28 33.13 -12.40
N GLY A 638 13.93 31.91 -12.00
CA GLY A 638 13.51 30.84 -12.92
C GLY A 638 12.23 31.18 -13.70
N LEU A 639 11.27 31.84 -13.04
CA LEU A 639 10.05 32.34 -13.68
C LEU A 639 10.34 33.45 -14.70
N VAL A 640 11.13 34.46 -14.34
CA VAL A 640 11.52 35.54 -15.27
C VAL A 640 12.30 34.97 -16.45
N ALA A 641 13.27 34.09 -16.22
CA ALA A 641 14.00 33.41 -17.29
C ALA A 641 13.05 32.61 -18.21
N ALA A 642 12.07 31.88 -17.67
CA ALA A 642 11.09 31.15 -18.47
C ALA A 642 10.18 32.07 -19.30
N ILE A 643 9.78 33.22 -18.76
CA ILE A 643 8.98 34.22 -19.48
C ILE A 643 9.77 34.82 -20.65
N LEU A 644 11.07 35.09 -20.45
CA LEU A 644 11.95 35.68 -21.46
C LEU A 644 12.34 34.68 -22.56
N LEU A 645 12.69 33.44 -22.18
CA LEU A 645 13.09 32.36 -23.10
C LEU A 645 11.91 31.70 -23.82
N GLY A 646 10.67 31.91 -23.35
CA GLY A 646 9.48 31.29 -23.92
C GLY A 646 9.16 31.84 -25.31
N LYS A 647 8.72 30.98 -26.24
CA LYS A 647 8.07 31.44 -27.49
C LYS A 647 6.65 31.96 -27.20
N ALA A 648 5.99 32.55 -28.20
CA ALA A 648 4.56 32.85 -28.10
C ALA A 648 3.75 31.54 -28.17
N PRO A 649 2.79 31.30 -27.25
CA PRO A 649 1.89 30.15 -27.35
C PRO A 649 0.93 30.28 -28.53
N ASP A 650 0.75 29.18 -29.24
CA ASP A 650 -0.16 29.02 -30.39
C ASP A 650 -1.60 28.74 -29.91
N ALA A 651 -1.75 28.11 -28.75
CA ALA A 651 -3.03 27.80 -28.12
C ALA A 651 -3.46 28.89 -27.14
N ALA A 652 -4.75 29.26 -27.14
CA ALA A 652 -5.28 30.30 -26.27
C ALA A 652 -5.23 29.92 -24.77
N ALA A 653 -4.70 30.82 -23.95
CA ALA A 653 -4.84 30.76 -22.50
C ALA A 653 -6.24 31.29 -22.05
N PRO A 654 -6.67 31.09 -20.79
CA PRO A 654 -7.90 31.70 -20.28
C PRO A 654 -7.88 33.24 -20.39
N LYS A 655 -9.06 33.86 -20.53
CA LYS A 655 -9.25 35.30 -20.85
C LYS A 655 -8.43 36.28 -20.01
N TRP A 656 -8.10 35.96 -18.76
CA TRP A 656 -7.23 36.79 -17.91
C TRP A 656 -5.75 36.72 -18.35
N TRP A 657 -5.25 35.50 -18.56
CA TRP A 657 -3.85 35.24 -18.93
C TRP A 657 -3.56 35.56 -20.39
N ASN A 658 -4.54 35.43 -21.28
CA ASN A 658 -4.39 35.73 -22.71
C ASN A 658 -4.37 37.22 -23.06
N ARG A 659 -4.38 38.13 -22.07
CA ARG A 659 -4.29 39.59 -22.28
C ARG A 659 -2.93 40.06 -22.77
N SER A 660 -1.87 39.28 -22.52
CA SER A 660 -0.52 39.56 -23.00
C SER A 660 0.22 38.26 -23.29
N VAL A 661 1.21 38.32 -24.20
CA VAL A 661 2.05 37.15 -24.52
C VAL A 661 2.76 36.63 -23.28
N PHE A 662 3.23 37.52 -22.40
CA PHE A 662 3.84 37.16 -21.12
C PHE A 662 2.86 36.45 -20.18
N GLY A 663 1.62 36.92 -20.07
CA GLY A 663 0.57 36.24 -19.27
C GLY A 663 0.27 34.84 -19.79
N SER A 664 0.22 34.66 -21.11
CA SER A 664 0.02 33.35 -21.74
C SER A 664 1.18 32.41 -21.46
N ARG A 665 2.45 32.88 -21.56
CA ARG A 665 3.64 32.10 -21.17
C ARG A 665 3.60 31.64 -19.71
N ILE A 666 3.24 32.53 -18.78
CA ILE A 666 3.10 32.20 -17.35
C ILE A 666 2.05 31.09 -17.17
N TRP A 667 0.89 31.21 -17.82
CA TRP A 667 -0.16 30.21 -17.76
C TRP A 667 0.32 28.82 -18.19
N PHE A 668 0.97 28.72 -19.35
CA PHE A 668 1.44 27.42 -19.86
C PHE A 668 2.51 26.78 -18.96
N VAL A 669 3.45 27.57 -18.44
CA VAL A 669 4.57 27.04 -17.66
C VAL A 669 4.18 26.72 -16.20
N ALA A 670 3.38 27.58 -15.56
CA ALA A 670 3.04 27.44 -14.14
C ALA A 670 1.73 26.68 -13.88
N LEU A 671 0.69 26.88 -14.71
CA LEU A 671 -0.68 26.50 -14.36
C LEU A 671 -1.31 25.45 -15.28
N TYR A 672 -0.83 25.29 -16.52
CA TYR A 672 -1.44 24.41 -17.52
C TYR A 672 -1.50 22.94 -17.08
N SER A 673 -0.36 22.30 -16.78
CA SER A 673 -0.33 20.84 -16.50
C SER A 673 -1.28 20.44 -15.36
N GLY A 674 -1.24 21.15 -14.24
CA GLY A 674 -2.15 20.90 -13.11
C GLY A 674 -3.62 21.21 -13.42
N ASN A 675 -3.92 22.32 -14.12
CA ASN A 675 -5.31 22.61 -14.52
C ASN A 675 -5.83 21.67 -15.62
N GLN A 676 -4.97 21.16 -16.50
CA GLN A 676 -5.36 20.21 -17.53
C GLN A 676 -5.62 18.84 -16.91
N LEU A 677 -4.78 18.38 -15.97
CA LEU A 677 -5.06 17.19 -15.14
C LEU A 677 -6.42 17.32 -14.44
N ARG A 678 -6.68 18.48 -13.81
CA ARG A 678 -7.97 18.80 -13.18
C ARG A 678 -9.14 18.73 -14.18
N ARG A 679 -8.96 19.18 -15.42
CA ARG A 679 -10.01 19.15 -16.46
C ARG A 679 -10.28 17.71 -16.92
N ASP A 680 -9.23 16.99 -17.30
CA ASP A 680 -9.33 15.62 -17.82
C ASP A 680 -9.87 14.65 -16.75
N LEU A 681 -9.52 14.83 -15.47
CA LEU A 681 -10.15 14.09 -14.35
C LEU A 681 -11.64 14.43 -14.15
N ASN A 682 -12.04 15.68 -14.38
CA ASN A 682 -13.44 16.11 -14.22
C ASN A 682 -14.38 15.49 -15.26
N GLU A 683 -13.88 15.06 -16.42
CA GLU A 683 -14.67 14.29 -17.39
C GLU A 683 -15.11 12.91 -16.87
N ILE A 684 -14.50 12.42 -15.79
CA ILE A 684 -14.94 11.22 -15.07
C ILE A 684 -15.59 11.59 -13.73
N VAL A 685 -14.87 12.27 -12.84
CA VAL A 685 -15.35 12.45 -11.45
C VAL A 685 -16.42 13.54 -11.32
N GLY A 686 -16.47 14.49 -12.26
CA GLY A 686 -17.31 15.68 -12.22
C GLY A 686 -18.59 15.61 -13.04
N GLN A 687 -19.01 14.41 -13.46
CA GLN A 687 -20.21 14.21 -14.29
C GLN A 687 -21.52 14.32 -13.50
N GLY A 688 -22.60 14.73 -14.17
CA GLY A 688 -23.94 14.82 -13.58
C GLY A 688 -24.02 15.78 -12.39
N THR A 689 -24.49 15.29 -11.25
CA THR A 689 -24.62 16.04 -9.98
C THR A 689 -23.37 15.96 -9.09
N ASN A 690 -22.28 15.35 -9.57
CA ASN A 690 -21.05 15.22 -8.79
C ASN A 690 -20.31 16.54 -8.60
N TRP A 691 -19.52 16.61 -7.54
CA TRP A 691 -18.73 17.79 -7.24
C TRP A 691 -17.47 17.82 -8.10
N LYS A 692 -17.32 18.90 -8.89
CA LYS A 692 -16.15 19.08 -9.77
C LYS A 692 -14.92 19.49 -8.99
N ILE A 693 -13.75 18.97 -9.36
CA ILE A 693 -12.46 19.39 -8.79
C ILE A 693 -12.27 20.90 -9.11
N PRO A 694 -12.17 21.79 -8.09
CA PRO A 694 -12.23 23.23 -8.27
C PRO A 694 -10.94 23.79 -8.88
N ALA A 695 -11.02 24.93 -9.58
CA ALA A 695 -9.88 25.50 -10.32
C ALA A 695 -8.65 25.80 -9.45
N PHE A 696 -8.85 26.12 -8.16
CA PHE A 696 -7.76 26.40 -7.21
C PHE A 696 -7.06 25.13 -6.68
N TRP A 697 -7.61 23.93 -6.89
CA TRP A 697 -7.02 22.68 -6.39
C TRP A 697 -5.60 22.43 -6.91
N ALA A 698 -5.36 22.62 -8.20
CA ALA A 698 -4.04 22.41 -8.80
C ALA A 698 -2.98 23.37 -8.22
N PRO A 699 -3.27 24.68 -8.05
CA PRO A 699 -2.44 25.57 -7.24
C PRO A 699 -2.19 25.11 -5.80
N LEU A 700 -3.19 24.56 -5.07
CA LEU A 700 -2.97 24.05 -3.72
C LEU A 700 -1.99 22.87 -3.71
N VAL A 701 -2.19 21.86 -4.55
CA VAL A 701 -1.31 20.69 -4.65
C VAL A 701 0.11 21.09 -5.06
N ARG A 702 0.26 21.97 -6.06
CA ARG A 702 1.58 22.35 -6.60
C ARG A 702 2.32 23.37 -5.72
N TYR A 703 1.65 24.40 -5.23
CA TYR A 703 2.29 25.58 -4.62
C TYR A 703 2.06 25.74 -3.12
N ILE A 704 1.22 24.92 -2.48
CA ILE A 704 1.04 24.90 -1.02
C ILE A 704 1.51 23.56 -0.45
N ALA A 705 0.88 22.45 -0.84
CA ALA A 705 1.20 21.12 -0.30
C ALA A 705 2.68 20.75 -0.49
N ALA A 706 3.19 20.83 -1.72
CA ALA A 706 4.57 20.44 -2.01
C ALA A 706 5.65 21.30 -1.30
N PRO A 707 5.62 22.65 -1.32
CA PRO A 707 6.57 23.43 -0.52
C PRO A 707 6.51 23.14 0.97
N THR A 708 5.31 22.96 1.55
CA THR A 708 5.18 22.61 2.97
C THR A 708 5.78 21.24 3.28
N LEU A 709 5.54 20.23 2.43
CA LEU A 709 6.16 18.91 2.55
C LEU A 709 7.69 18.96 2.42
N SER A 710 8.23 19.78 1.51
CA SER A 710 9.67 19.98 1.37
C SER A 710 10.31 20.61 2.62
N ILE A 711 9.57 21.48 3.32
CA ILE A 711 10.00 22.05 4.61
C ILE A 711 9.95 20.97 5.71
N VAL A 712 8.87 20.19 5.80
CA VAL A 712 8.75 19.10 6.79
C VAL A 712 9.86 18.06 6.62
N TYR A 713 10.14 17.63 5.39
CA TYR A 713 11.21 16.69 5.04
C TYR A 713 12.60 17.16 5.48
N SER A 714 12.82 18.46 5.56
CA SER A 714 14.14 19.04 5.86
C SER A 714 14.61 18.81 7.29
N PHE A 715 13.69 18.63 8.23
CA PHE A 715 14.00 18.40 9.64
C PHE A 715 14.49 16.97 9.91
N SER A 716 14.26 16.04 8.99
CA SER A 716 14.60 14.63 9.14
C SER A 716 16.12 14.39 9.14
N TYR A 717 16.91 15.17 8.38
CA TYR A 717 18.37 15.04 8.38
C TYR A 717 19.05 15.57 9.66
N PRO A 718 18.74 16.78 10.18
CA PRO A 718 19.21 17.21 11.49
C PRO A 718 18.85 16.21 12.60
N SER A 719 17.60 15.73 12.63
CA SER A 719 17.19 14.72 13.62
C SER A 719 17.92 13.39 13.46
N PHE A 720 18.30 12.99 12.24
CA PHE A 720 19.09 11.78 12.04
C PHE A 720 20.51 11.94 12.58
N TYR A 721 21.09 13.13 12.48
CA TYR A 721 22.42 13.41 13.02
C TYR A 721 22.48 13.22 14.54
N GLU A 722 21.39 13.51 15.27
CA GLU A 722 21.30 13.29 16.72
C GLU A 722 21.28 11.80 17.12
N LEU A 723 20.79 10.92 16.24
CA LEU A 723 20.57 9.47 16.49
C LEU A 723 21.52 8.56 15.68
N ARG A 724 22.64 9.12 15.20
CA ARG A 724 23.56 8.46 14.25
C ARG A 724 24.52 7.45 14.87
N ASP A 725 24.53 7.30 16.19
CA ASP A 725 25.27 6.28 16.95
C ASP A 725 24.49 4.96 17.10
N ASP A 726 23.22 4.94 16.70
CA ASP A 726 22.37 3.76 16.75
C ASP A 726 22.26 3.06 15.37
N PRO A 727 22.69 1.78 15.25
CA PRO A 727 22.62 1.04 13.99
C PRO A 727 21.19 0.77 13.50
N LEU A 728 20.20 0.71 14.39
CA LEU A 728 18.79 0.49 14.03
C LEU A 728 18.15 1.76 13.46
N HIS A 729 18.51 2.94 14.00
CA HIS A 729 18.16 4.22 13.36
C HIS A 729 18.87 4.39 12.01
N ILE A 730 20.15 3.99 11.86
CA ILE A 730 20.83 3.96 10.55
C ILE A 730 20.10 3.05 9.55
N PHE A 731 19.68 1.85 9.98
CA PHE A 731 18.92 0.92 9.16
C PHE A 731 17.57 1.51 8.74
N GLY A 732 16.77 2.03 9.67
CA GLY A 732 15.50 2.68 9.36
C GLY A 732 15.65 3.85 8.39
N PHE A 733 16.69 4.68 8.56
CA PHE A 733 17.00 5.80 7.68
C PHE A 733 17.31 5.33 6.26
N ALA A 734 18.10 4.25 6.11
CA ALA A 734 18.35 3.62 4.82
C ALA A 734 17.07 3.06 4.18
N VAL A 735 16.20 2.41 4.97
CA VAL A 735 14.89 1.91 4.50
C VAL A 735 14.00 3.05 3.99
N GLY A 736 13.94 4.18 4.70
CA GLY A 736 13.22 5.38 4.24
C GLY A 736 13.72 5.90 2.87
N HIS A 737 15.03 5.83 2.62
CA HIS A 737 15.64 6.24 1.35
C HIS A 737 15.35 5.29 0.17
N ILE A 738 14.91 4.05 0.40
CA ILE A 738 14.52 3.14 -0.69
C ILE A 738 13.35 3.72 -1.50
N ALA A 739 12.41 4.41 -0.84
CA ALA A 739 11.30 5.09 -1.53
C ALA A 739 11.79 6.15 -2.54
N LEU A 740 12.81 6.93 -2.16
CA LEU A 740 13.44 7.95 -3.00
C LEU A 740 14.13 7.31 -4.21
N ILE A 741 14.85 6.19 -3.99
CA ILE A 741 15.53 5.44 -5.05
C ILE A 741 14.51 4.87 -6.05
N ILE A 742 13.38 4.33 -5.57
CA ILE A 742 12.28 3.83 -6.41
C ILE A 742 11.70 4.97 -7.28
N ILE A 743 11.46 6.15 -6.71
CA ILE A 743 10.97 7.33 -7.46
C ILE A 743 12.00 7.77 -8.51
N GLY A 744 13.27 7.91 -8.13
CA GLY A 744 14.36 8.29 -9.05
C GLY A 744 14.52 7.30 -10.21
N ALA A 745 14.48 6.00 -9.92
CA ALA A 745 14.51 4.95 -10.94
C ALA A 745 13.31 5.03 -11.90
N GLY A 746 12.11 5.34 -11.39
CA GLY A 746 10.92 5.56 -12.22
C GLY A 746 11.04 6.75 -13.16
N LEU A 747 11.63 7.86 -12.69
CA LEU A 747 11.82 9.08 -13.47
C LEU A 747 12.89 8.93 -14.57
N ILE A 748 13.96 8.17 -14.29
CA ILE A 748 15.11 7.97 -15.20
C ILE A 748 14.89 6.77 -16.15
N VAL A 749 14.47 5.62 -15.62
CA VAL A 749 14.34 4.35 -16.37
C VAL A 749 12.93 3.73 -16.19
N PRO A 750 11.87 4.39 -16.66
CA PRO A 750 10.48 3.95 -16.45
C PRO A 750 10.16 2.54 -16.96
N ARG A 751 10.93 2.04 -17.95
CA ARG A 751 10.76 0.70 -18.53
C ARG A 751 11.04 -0.44 -17.54
N TRP A 752 11.83 -0.21 -16.50
CA TRP A 752 12.08 -1.24 -15.47
C TRP A 752 10.81 -1.63 -14.71
N PHE A 753 9.82 -0.74 -14.65
CA PHE A 753 8.56 -0.96 -13.96
C PHE A 753 7.47 -1.59 -14.85
N ASP A 754 7.75 -1.83 -16.14
CA ASP A 754 6.80 -2.45 -17.07
C ASP A 754 6.41 -3.88 -16.65
N ILE A 755 7.24 -4.56 -15.84
CA ILE A 755 6.91 -5.87 -15.26
C ILE A 755 5.69 -5.82 -14.31
N LEU A 756 5.40 -4.67 -13.71
CA LEU A 756 4.28 -4.46 -12.79
C LEU A 756 2.99 -4.01 -13.52
N ILE A 757 3.03 -3.84 -14.83
CA ILE A 757 1.90 -3.37 -15.65
C ILE A 757 1.62 -4.41 -16.74
N PRO A 758 0.37 -4.88 -16.88
CA PRO A 758 0.02 -5.88 -17.88
C PRO A 758 0.20 -5.29 -19.30
N PRO A 759 0.67 -6.07 -20.29
CA PRO A 759 1.06 -5.54 -21.60
C PRO A 759 0.04 -4.63 -22.30
N PRO A 760 -1.29 -4.90 -22.29
CA PRO A 760 -2.27 -4.01 -22.92
C PRO A 760 -2.31 -2.61 -22.29
N ARG A 761 -2.06 -2.51 -20.98
CA ARG A 761 -2.19 -1.27 -20.20
C ARG A 761 -0.92 -0.42 -20.18
N ARG A 762 0.20 -0.91 -20.74
CA ARG A 762 1.51 -0.20 -20.70
C ARG A 762 1.51 1.10 -21.48
N ASN A 763 0.75 1.16 -22.57
CA ASN A 763 0.67 2.33 -23.45
C ASN A 763 -0.45 3.30 -23.06
N GLU A 764 -1.26 2.99 -22.04
CA GLU A 764 -2.22 3.94 -21.48
C GLU A 764 -1.50 5.21 -20.98
N GLY A 765 -2.19 6.36 -20.97
CA GLY A 765 -1.61 7.67 -20.67
C GLY A 765 -0.79 8.30 -21.81
N HIS A 766 -0.56 7.61 -22.93
CA HIS A 766 -0.04 8.27 -24.14
C HIS A 766 -1.14 9.06 -24.84
N HIS A 767 -1.21 10.34 -24.50
CA HIS A 767 -2.15 11.31 -25.04
C HIS A 767 -1.46 12.21 -26.07
N ASP A 768 -1.64 11.93 -27.36
CA ASP A 768 -1.14 12.76 -28.47
C ASP A 768 -2.18 13.82 -28.89
N TYR A 769 -2.87 14.45 -27.93
CA TYR A 769 -3.82 15.54 -28.19
C TYR A 769 -3.15 16.92 -28.15
N GLY A 770 -3.69 17.86 -28.93
CA GLY A 770 -3.29 19.26 -28.87
C GLY A 770 -3.56 19.94 -27.53
N ALA A 771 -2.89 21.06 -27.27
CA ALA A 771 -3.06 21.80 -26.03
C ALA A 771 -4.52 22.27 -25.83
N ASN A 772 -4.99 22.25 -24.57
CA ASN A 772 -6.37 22.53 -24.13
C ASN A 772 -7.46 21.52 -24.58
N VAL A 773 -7.16 20.56 -25.46
CA VAL A 773 -8.09 19.47 -25.85
C VAL A 773 -8.31 18.55 -24.65
N LEU A 774 -9.57 18.21 -24.37
CA LEU A 774 -9.94 17.25 -23.32
C LEU A 774 -9.72 15.82 -23.80
N VAL A 775 -9.26 14.94 -22.91
CA VAL A 775 -9.26 13.50 -23.22
C VAL A 775 -10.72 12.99 -23.20
N PRO A 776 -11.23 12.33 -24.25
CA PRO A 776 -12.56 11.74 -24.25
C PRO A 776 -12.74 10.76 -23.08
N ALA A 777 -13.92 10.74 -22.46
CA ALA A 777 -14.19 9.88 -21.30
C ALA A 777 -14.04 8.38 -21.58
N ASP A 778 -14.10 7.98 -22.85
CA ASP A 778 -13.84 6.61 -23.32
C ASP A 778 -12.34 6.32 -23.46
N ASP A 779 -11.53 7.29 -23.90
CA ASP A 779 -10.07 7.16 -24.04
C ASP A 779 -9.35 7.16 -22.68
N VAL A 780 -9.83 7.95 -21.70
CA VAL A 780 -9.39 7.84 -20.29
C VAL A 780 -9.69 6.46 -19.69
N GLY A 781 -10.63 5.72 -20.28
CA GLY A 781 -11.13 4.43 -19.79
C GLY A 781 -10.99 3.28 -20.78
N SER A 782 -10.06 3.34 -21.73
CA SER A 782 -9.86 2.32 -22.78
C SER A 782 -9.18 1.05 -22.26
N THR A 783 -9.74 0.44 -21.21
CA THR A 783 -9.56 -0.99 -20.96
C THR A 783 -9.99 -1.71 -22.22
N SER A 784 -9.03 -2.33 -22.92
CA SER A 784 -9.27 -2.99 -24.20
C SER A 784 -10.36 -4.06 -24.06
N SER A 785 -11.58 -3.73 -24.45
CA SER A 785 -12.58 -4.70 -24.87
C SER A 785 -12.02 -5.38 -26.11
N VAL A 786 -11.30 -6.48 -25.89
CA VAL A 786 -11.05 -7.45 -26.97
C VAL A 786 -12.44 -7.88 -27.42
N GLU A 787 -12.81 -7.45 -28.62
CA GLU A 787 -14.02 -7.93 -29.28
C GLU A 787 -13.90 -9.46 -29.36
N ALA A 788 -14.69 -10.15 -28.54
CA ALA A 788 -14.98 -11.55 -28.76
C ALA A 788 -15.78 -11.60 -30.06
N GLY A 789 -15.07 -11.88 -31.15
CA GLY A 789 -15.51 -11.51 -32.50
C GLY A 789 -16.88 -12.07 -32.88
N ASN A 790 -17.71 -11.20 -33.44
CA ASN A 790 -18.84 -11.56 -34.29
C ASN A 790 -18.77 -10.72 -35.56
N GLY A 791 -17.70 -10.94 -36.35
CA GLY A 791 -17.49 -10.30 -37.63
C GLY A 791 -18.11 -11.10 -38.77
N SER A 792 -19.39 -10.83 -39.08
CA SER A 792 -19.98 -11.02 -40.43
C SER A 792 -21.38 -10.39 -40.53
N ASP A 793 -21.74 -9.95 -41.74
CA ASP A 793 -23.11 -9.73 -42.25
C ASP A 793 -23.93 -8.47 -41.90
N GLN A 794 -23.32 -7.28 -41.72
CA GLN A 794 -24.10 -6.02 -41.84
C GLN A 794 -23.52 -4.88 -42.73
N GLU A 795 -22.29 -4.96 -43.23
CA GLU A 795 -21.69 -3.83 -43.99
C GLU A 795 -21.93 -3.82 -45.51
N ALA A 796 -22.75 -4.73 -46.04
CA ALA A 796 -22.98 -4.87 -47.48
C ALA A 796 -24.24 -4.15 -48.04
N LYS A 797 -24.95 -3.33 -47.24
CA LYS A 797 -26.30 -2.83 -47.61
C LYS A 797 -26.54 -1.32 -47.50
N LYS A 798 -25.50 -0.49 -47.48
CA LYS A 798 -25.59 0.99 -47.55
C LYS A 798 -24.65 1.62 -48.58
N ARG A 799 -24.74 1.17 -49.83
CA ARG A 799 -24.43 1.98 -51.03
C ARG A 799 -25.47 1.69 -52.09
N GLY A 800 -26.40 2.64 -52.26
CA GLY A 800 -27.50 2.55 -53.20
C GLY A 800 -28.30 3.85 -53.10
N ILE A 801 -28.30 4.61 -54.20
CA ILE A 801 -28.61 6.05 -54.29
C ILE A 801 -27.45 6.91 -53.73
#